data_AF-A0A354TAS6-F1
#
_entry.id   AF-A0A354TAS6-F1
#
_cell.length_a   1.000
_cell.length_b   1.000
_cell.length_c   1.000
_cell.angle_alpha   90.00
_cell.angle_beta   90.00
_cell.angle_gamma   90.00
#
_symmetry.space_group_name_H-M   'P 1'
#
loop_
_entity.id
_entity.type
_entity.pdbx_description
1 polymer ?
#
loop_
_entity_poly.entity_id
_entity_poly.type
_entity_poly.pdbx_seq_one_letter_code
_entity_poly.pdbx_strand_id
1 'polypeptide(L)'
;MKQHLCLLTLLTLALTAAAEDSLPKTLMTQRGKLLASEDFAKPLAPFTGVPVGFASGFSGWRFNIKPKAGKWEQTDGIFKGIELAESHHPATASYGLQYKDAVIQCEVRLDNVPADGRKYRTVFVNVTDTKDYLFQLSVGIGGVFLTPFDAARINPTSKQRERGSSAKALLPLKLDAWHTLVIEIKGDEAVATLDGRSITVSNPLIGADKHSVMIGAGTQGSFRKFRVWEALPNADWEKNKAALLAANKPTLQEVFKDDKLAELDSTIGKAVTDGMIVGAALWVERNGVPYHKAFGNRALKPAVEPMTEDTIFDVASVTKAVAAASAAMLCVERGLMGVDDLVSKHLPEFTGEGREKITLRHLLLHSSGLQVNLNGTKPPFSSNPDEAYTQACREKPLFEPGSAFSYSSVGTMMLGMVIERVTGRKLDEFCTAEIFRPLKMNDTQFRPSGESLHSVAPTSAPERGQVDDNVALNMGGIAGHAGLFTTAPDLARFARMMLNNGELGGVRVFKPETLKLMTSVQSPPDLRSPDAKNLPVRRALGWDIDTPYRTPPHNYTLHRGALFPVGGYGHTGWTGQMLWIDPFSKTFVIFLCNRYGPDGKDTRPEVYQMHHRISTLAAEAVKGFDFKSVLGALPNQAAVKTTPFTNSLGMKFVPVPGIQILMCAHETRRADYAAYAATNAAADPSWQNVAIEKILVGAGNDEPVVNVSWDDAKAFCAWLGKKEGRTYRLPTDHEWSVAVGIGAQEPATGATTESLSAKIKDVYPWGRQWPPAKGAGNYAEEDCRKKIKSEKTMEGYADGFAVTAPVMSFPPNELGIHDLGGNVWEWCEDWFNAEKKLHILRGASWGSSAREPLLSSFRGPQTADRRWRCNGFRCVLVMEP
;
A
#
# COMPACT_ATOMS: atom_id res chain seq x y z
N MET A 1 -22.65 2.12 -72.96
CA MET A 1 -21.57 2.41 -71.98
C MET A 1 -22.06 3.02 -70.66
N LYS A 2 -22.89 4.07 -70.63
CA LYS A 2 -23.34 4.70 -69.37
C LYS A 2 -24.18 3.80 -68.43
N GLN A 3 -25.00 2.88 -68.97
CA GLN A 3 -25.78 1.93 -68.16
C GLN A 3 -24.95 0.79 -67.54
N HIS A 4 -23.88 0.33 -68.21
CA HIS A 4 -22.98 -0.67 -67.64
C HIS A 4 -22.07 -0.11 -66.54
N LEU A 5 -21.69 1.17 -66.63
CA LEU A 5 -20.92 1.82 -65.58
C LEU A 5 -21.77 1.99 -64.31
N CYS A 6 -23.04 2.37 -64.45
CA CYS A 6 -23.96 2.56 -63.31
C CYS A 6 -24.30 1.24 -62.59
N LEU A 7 -24.47 0.13 -63.34
CA LEU A 7 -24.73 -1.19 -62.78
C LEU A 7 -23.52 -1.75 -62.01
N LEU A 8 -22.29 -1.49 -62.49
CA LEU A 8 -21.07 -1.87 -61.78
C LEU A 8 -20.89 -1.07 -60.48
N THR A 9 -21.23 0.22 -60.47
CA THR A 9 -21.16 1.07 -59.26
C THR A 9 -22.22 0.68 -58.23
N LEU A 10 -23.42 0.30 -58.66
CA LEU A 10 -24.50 -0.18 -57.78
C LEU A 10 -24.19 -1.57 -57.19
N LEU A 11 -23.58 -2.47 -57.96
CA LEU A 11 -23.14 -3.78 -57.45
C LEU A 11 -22.00 -3.64 -56.43
N THR A 12 -21.06 -2.72 -56.66
CA THR A 12 -19.95 -2.46 -55.73
C THR A 12 -20.42 -1.80 -54.44
N LEU A 13 -21.37 -0.85 -54.51
CA LEU A 13 -22.01 -0.24 -53.33
C LEU A 13 -22.82 -1.26 -52.49
N ALA A 14 -23.53 -2.19 -53.15
CA ALA A 14 -24.29 -3.24 -52.48
C ALA A 14 -23.38 -4.30 -51.83
N LEU A 15 -22.25 -4.64 -52.45
CA LEU A 15 -21.23 -5.54 -51.90
C LEU A 15 -20.48 -4.93 -50.71
N THR A 16 -20.22 -3.61 -50.71
CA THR A 16 -19.63 -2.92 -49.55
C THR A 16 -20.58 -2.82 -48.37
N ALA A 17 -21.87 -2.56 -48.62
CA ALA A 17 -22.88 -2.49 -47.56
C ALA A 17 -23.13 -3.88 -46.91
N ALA A 18 -23.22 -4.94 -47.71
CA ALA A 18 -23.36 -6.31 -47.20
C ALA A 18 -22.11 -6.80 -46.44
N ALA A 19 -20.92 -6.29 -46.76
CA ALA A 19 -19.69 -6.60 -46.04
C ALA A 19 -19.59 -5.87 -44.68
N GLU A 20 -20.13 -4.66 -44.55
CA GLU A 20 -20.19 -3.90 -43.28
C GLU A 20 -21.17 -4.53 -42.28
N ASP A 21 -22.33 -5.03 -42.71
CA ASP A 21 -23.31 -5.70 -41.84
C ASP A 21 -22.80 -7.01 -41.20
N SER A 22 -21.71 -7.57 -41.71
CA SER A 22 -21.08 -8.80 -41.17
C SER A 22 -20.02 -8.54 -40.10
N LEU A 23 -19.65 -7.28 -39.85
CA LEU A 23 -18.61 -6.94 -38.87
C LEU A 23 -19.19 -6.84 -37.45
N PRO A 24 -18.44 -7.28 -36.42
CA PRO A 24 -18.85 -7.10 -35.03
C PRO A 24 -19.11 -5.63 -34.71
N LYS A 25 -20.17 -5.35 -33.95
CA LYS A 25 -20.49 -3.99 -33.50
C LYS A 25 -19.41 -3.43 -32.57
N THR A 26 -19.19 -2.12 -32.68
CA THR A 26 -18.35 -1.30 -31.81
C THR A 26 -19.22 -0.51 -30.82
N LEU A 27 -18.74 -0.28 -29.61
CA LEU A 27 -19.47 0.41 -28.53
C LEU A 27 -19.01 1.84 -28.30
N MET A 28 -17.70 2.08 -28.34
CA MET A 28 -17.06 3.39 -28.07
C MET A 28 -16.83 4.19 -29.35
N THR A 29 -16.72 3.51 -30.48
CA THR A 29 -16.23 4.09 -31.75
C THR A 29 -17.10 3.69 -32.92
N GLN A 30 -16.95 4.40 -34.04
CA GLN A 30 -17.37 3.96 -35.37
C GLN A 30 -16.12 3.66 -36.21
N ARG A 31 -16.18 2.63 -37.07
CA ARG A 31 -15.05 2.31 -37.96
C ARG A 31 -14.93 3.40 -39.04
N GLY A 32 -13.74 3.98 -39.16
CA GLY A 32 -13.37 4.89 -40.23
C GLY A 32 -12.63 4.15 -41.36
N LYS A 33 -11.58 4.78 -41.90
CA LYS A 33 -10.76 4.21 -42.97
C LYS A 33 -10.05 2.92 -42.53
N LEU A 34 -10.07 1.89 -43.37
CA LEU A 34 -9.26 0.67 -43.18
C LEU A 34 -7.77 0.99 -43.38
N LEU A 35 -6.97 0.74 -42.36
CA LEU A 35 -5.53 1.02 -42.30
C LEU A 35 -4.68 -0.21 -42.63
N ALA A 36 -5.11 -1.39 -42.19
CA ALA A 36 -4.41 -2.65 -42.43
C ALA A 36 -5.40 -3.83 -42.49
N SER A 37 -5.09 -4.83 -43.31
CA SER A 37 -5.84 -6.09 -43.38
C SER A 37 -4.91 -7.22 -43.76
N GLU A 38 -4.96 -8.31 -43.01
CA GLU A 38 -4.21 -9.54 -43.26
C GLU A 38 -5.12 -10.76 -43.08
N ASP A 39 -5.18 -11.61 -44.10
CA ASP A 39 -5.92 -12.88 -44.08
C ASP A 39 -5.01 -14.09 -43.85
N PHE A 40 -3.69 -13.90 -43.87
CA PHE A 40 -2.67 -14.93 -43.73
C PHE A 40 -2.80 -16.07 -44.75
N ALA A 41 -3.47 -15.85 -45.88
CA ALA A 41 -3.56 -16.82 -46.96
C ALA A 41 -2.26 -16.83 -47.79
N LYS A 42 -1.60 -15.68 -47.93
CA LYS A 42 -0.30 -15.53 -48.61
C LYS A 42 0.85 -15.50 -47.60
N PRO A 43 1.98 -16.17 -47.87
CA PRO A 43 3.14 -16.14 -46.98
C PRO A 43 3.55 -14.71 -46.62
N LEU A 44 3.71 -14.44 -45.32
CA LEU A 44 4.15 -13.12 -44.85
C LEU A 44 5.60 -12.86 -45.28
N ALA A 45 5.85 -11.66 -45.83
CA ALA A 45 7.20 -11.25 -46.17
C ALA A 45 8.07 -11.13 -44.90
N PRO A 46 9.29 -11.69 -44.87
CA PRO A 46 10.18 -11.56 -43.73
C PRO A 46 10.66 -10.12 -43.59
N PHE A 47 10.60 -9.57 -42.36
CA PHE A 47 11.16 -8.26 -42.06
C PHE A 47 12.69 -8.29 -42.11
N THR A 48 13.29 -7.43 -42.93
CA THR A 48 14.75 -7.36 -43.15
C THR A 48 15.42 -6.12 -42.54
N GLY A 49 14.66 -5.22 -41.89
CA GLY A 49 15.17 -3.97 -41.32
C GLY A 49 15.67 -4.07 -39.88
N VAL A 50 16.10 -2.93 -39.33
CA VAL A 50 16.39 -2.75 -37.89
C VAL A 50 15.25 -1.94 -37.27
N PRO A 51 14.55 -2.45 -36.25
CA PRO A 51 13.51 -1.68 -35.56
C PRO A 51 14.12 -0.49 -34.83
N VAL A 52 13.35 0.59 -34.72
CA VAL A 52 13.68 1.74 -33.87
C VAL A 52 12.98 1.54 -32.52
N GLY A 53 13.73 1.66 -31.43
CA GLY A 53 13.19 1.50 -30.08
C GLY A 53 12.65 0.09 -29.81
N PHE A 54 11.51 0.02 -29.10
CA PHE A 54 10.93 -1.26 -28.67
C PHE A 54 10.19 -2.00 -29.80
N ALA A 55 9.23 -1.31 -30.43
CA ALA A 55 8.39 -1.88 -31.48
C ALA A 55 7.96 -0.80 -32.50
N SER A 56 8.91 -0.01 -33.00
CA SER A 56 8.64 1.06 -33.98
C SER A 56 9.63 1.07 -35.15
N GLY A 57 9.40 1.96 -36.12
CA GLY A 57 10.30 2.15 -37.26
C GLY A 57 10.21 1.09 -38.37
N PHE A 58 9.12 0.34 -38.43
CA PHE A 58 8.84 -0.62 -39.51
C PHE A 58 7.36 -0.61 -39.90
N SER A 59 7.06 -1.10 -41.10
CA SER A 59 5.71 -1.34 -41.59
C SER A 59 5.52 -2.83 -41.92
N GLY A 60 4.32 -3.34 -41.66
CA GLY A 60 4.00 -4.75 -41.88
C GLY A 60 4.45 -5.69 -40.76
N TRP A 61 4.46 -6.99 -41.03
CA TRP A 61 4.71 -8.03 -40.04
C TRP A 61 6.19 -8.22 -39.72
N ARG A 62 6.49 -8.30 -38.42
CA ARG A 62 7.77 -8.71 -37.84
C ARG A 62 7.50 -9.79 -36.79
N PHE A 63 8.07 -10.97 -36.97
CA PHE A 63 7.95 -12.07 -36.02
C PHE A 63 9.30 -12.76 -35.80
N ASN A 64 9.46 -13.40 -34.64
CA ASN A 64 10.74 -13.96 -34.24
C ASN A 64 11.16 -15.13 -35.14
N ILE A 65 12.38 -15.07 -35.66
CA ILE A 65 13.04 -16.13 -36.46
C ILE A 65 14.25 -16.73 -35.71
N LYS A 66 14.47 -16.34 -34.45
CA LYS A 66 15.64 -16.75 -33.65
C LYS A 66 15.35 -18.05 -32.87
N PRO A 67 16.36 -18.92 -32.61
CA PRO A 67 16.16 -20.25 -32.02
C PRO A 67 15.57 -20.28 -30.59
N LYS A 68 15.61 -19.17 -29.84
CA LYS A 68 15.25 -19.15 -28.40
C LYS A 68 13.88 -18.51 -28.10
N ALA A 69 13.11 -18.15 -29.11
CA ALA A 69 11.78 -17.53 -28.97
C ALA A 69 10.69 -18.45 -29.52
N GLY A 70 9.43 -18.20 -29.13
CA GLY A 70 8.29 -18.96 -29.63
C GLY A 70 8.19 -18.95 -31.16
N LYS A 71 7.68 -20.05 -31.72
CA LYS A 71 7.62 -20.33 -33.17
C LYS A 71 6.31 -19.83 -33.77
N TRP A 72 6.36 -19.40 -35.03
CA TRP A 72 5.18 -19.14 -35.85
C TRP A 72 5.10 -20.09 -37.04
N GLU A 73 3.89 -20.55 -37.34
CA GLU A 73 3.54 -21.36 -38.50
C GLU A 73 2.39 -20.72 -39.23
N GLN A 74 2.43 -20.75 -40.56
CA GLN A 74 1.37 -20.22 -41.41
C GLN A 74 0.84 -21.33 -42.31
N THR A 75 -0.47 -21.58 -42.27
CA THR A 75 -1.13 -22.63 -43.07
C THR A 75 -2.57 -22.23 -43.33
N ASP A 76 -3.02 -22.24 -44.59
CA ASP A 76 -4.43 -22.05 -45.00
C ASP A 76 -5.16 -20.86 -44.33
N GLY A 77 -4.55 -19.67 -44.32
CA GLY A 77 -5.18 -18.49 -43.71
C GLY A 77 -5.10 -18.44 -42.19
N ILE A 78 -4.33 -19.33 -41.57
CA ILE A 78 -4.13 -19.40 -40.12
C ILE A 78 -2.69 -19.05 -39.80
N PHE A 79 -2.51 -18.11 -38.87
CA PHE A 79 -1.22 -17.76 -38.30
C PHE A 79 -1.13 -18.26 -36.86
N LYS A 80 -0.36 -19.34 -36.67
CA LYS A 80 -0.31 -20.13 -35.44
C LYS A 80 0.99 -19.86 -34.69
N GLY A 81 0.87 -19.46 -33.43
CA GLY A 81 1.98 -19.24 -32.52
C GLY A 81 2.10 -20.38 -31.50
N ILE A 82 3.34 -20.79 -31.22
CA ILE A 82 3.67 -21.89 -30.30
C ILE A 82 4.75 -21.41 -29.32
N GLU A 83 4.47 -21.48 -28.02
CA GLU A 83 5.47 -21.26 -26.97
C GLU A 83 6.59 -22.31 -27.06
N LEU A 84 7.85 -21.85 -26.94
CA LEU A 84 8.99 -22.74 -26.85
C LEU A 84 9.14 -23.25 -25.41
N ALA A 85 8.91 -24.54 -25.18
CA ALA A 85 8.88 -25.14 -23.85
C ALA A 85 10.20 -24.95 -23.07
N GLU A 86 11.35 -25.00 -23.75
CA GLU A 86 12.69 -24.88 -23.16
C GLU A 86 12.97 -23.50 -22.56
N SER A 87 12.40 -22.43 -23.15
CA SER A 87 12.65 -21.05 -22.73
C SER A 87 11.45 -20.38 -22.07
N HIS A 88 10.31 -21.08 -21.99
CA HIS A 88 9.02 -20.55 -21.52
C HIS A 88 8.65 -19.21 -22.17
N HIS A 89 9.04 -19.02 -23.43
CA HIS A 89 8.85 -17.76 -24.14
C HIS A 89 7.67 -17.87 -25.12
N PRO A 90 6.65 -17.00 -25.02
CA PRO A 90 5.51 -17.01 -25.94
C PRO A 90 5.94 -16.66 -27.36
N ALA A 91 5.19 -17.13 -28.36
CA ALA A 91 5.35 -16.66 -29.73
C ALA A 91 4.82 -15.23 -29.83
N THR A 92 5.62 -14.30 -30.37
CA THR A 92 5.22 -12.90 -30.56
C THR A 92 5.45 -12.44 -32.00
N ALA A 93 4.50 -11.68 -32.53
CA ALA A 93 4.54 -11.08 -33.86
C ALA A 93 3.96 -9.66 -33.79
N SER A 94 4.58 -8.68 -34.43
CA SER A 94 4.17 -7.28 -34.42
C SER A 94 3.86 -6.79 -35.82
N TYR A 95 2.74 -6.11 -35.97
CA TYR A 95 2.38 -5.38 -37.18
C TYR A 95 2.69 -3.89 -36.98
N GLY A 96 3.67 -3.38 -37.71
CA GLY A 96 4.09 -1.97 -37.63
C GLY A 96 3.14 -1.05 -38.39
N LEU A 97 2.56 -0.07 -37.68
CA LEU A 97 1.65 0.96 -38.20
C LEU A 97 1.61 2.11 -37.19
N GLN A 98 1.76 3.36 -37.66
CA GLN A 98 1.57 4.52 -36.80
C GLN A 98 0.09 4.94 -36.78
N TYR A 99 -0.50 5.08 -35.59
CA TYR A 99 -1.90 5.48 -35.41
C TYR A 99 -2.11 6.08 -34.01
N LYS A 100 -3.22 6.80 -33.82
CA LYS A 100 -3.62 7.34 -32.51
C LYS A 100 -4.86 6.65 -31.97
N ASP A 101 -5.97 6.76 -32.70
CA ASP A 101 -7.23 6.11 -32.40
C ASP A 101 -7.49 5.01 -33.43
N ALA A 102 -7.88 3.81 -33.00
CA ALA A 102 -8.09 2.69 -33.91
C ALA A 102 -9.11 1.68 -33.41
N VAL A 103 -9.73 0.98 -34.36
CA VAL A 103 -10.44 -0.28 -34.12
C VAL A 103 -9.54 -1.41 -34.63
N ILE A 104 -9.17 -2.34 -33.76
CA ILE A 104 -8.39 -3.53 -34.09
C ILE A 104 -9.31 -4.73 -34.00
N GLN A 105 -9.29 -5.61 -35.00
CA GLN A 105 -10.08 -6.84 -35.00
C GLN A 105 -9.21 -8.02 -35.41
N CYS A 106 -9.42 -9.16 -34.76
CA CYS A 106 -8.93 -10.45 -35.23
C CYS A 106 -9.83 -11.57 -34.73
N GLU A 107 -9.78 -12.73 -35.39
CA GLU A 107 -10.31 -13.96 -34.83
C GLU A 107 -9.17 -14.73 -34.18
N VAL A 108 -9.43 -15.26 -32.99
CA VAL A 108 -8.45 -15.97 -32.16
C VAL A 108 -8.98 -17.34 -31.75
N ARG A 109 -8.08 -18.30 -31.56
CA ARG A 109 -8.40 -19.65 -31.09
C ARG A 109 -7.33 -20.13 -30.11
N LEU A 110 -7.77 -20.70 -28.99
CA LEU A 110 -6.93 -21.44 -28.05
C LEU A 110 -6.89 -22.90 -28.50
N ASP A 111 -5.74 -23.38 -28.96
CA ASP A 111 -5.64 -24.74 -29.50
C ASP A 111 -5.63 -25.78 -28.37
N ASN A 112 -6.30 -26.93 -28.58
CA ASN A 112 -6.40 -28.01 -27.60
C ASN A 112 -5.20 -28.96 -27.64
N VAL A 113 -4.04 -28.45 -27.23
CA VAL A 113 -2.82 -29.25 -27.06
C VAL A 113 -2.50 -29.51 -25.59
N PRO A 114 -1.83 -30.61 -25.21
CA PRO A 114 -1.35 -30.81 -23.84
C PRO A 114 -0.50 -29.63 -23.33
N ALA A 115 -0.50 -29.39 -22.02
CA ALA A 115 0.25 -28.27 -21.45
C ALA A 115 1.77 -28.53 -21.45
N ASP A 116 2.22 -29.77 -21.26
CA ASP A 116 3.64 -30.19 -21.29
C ASP A 116 4.58 -29.25 -20.53
N GLY A 117 4.21 -28.87 -19.30
CA GLY A 117 4.99 -27.95 -18.46
C GLY A 117 4.90 -26.46 -18.84
N ARG A 118 4.19 -26.10 -19.92
CA ARG A 118 3.93 -24.71 -20.31
C ARG A 118 2.87 -24.09 -19.41
N LYS A 119 3.12 -22.83 -19.03
CA LYS A 119 2.41 -22.17 -17.92
C LYS A 119 1.13 -21.46 -18.35
N TYR A 120 1.04 -21.01 -19.60
CA TYR A 120 -0.01 -20.07 -20.02
C TYR A 120 -0.74 -20.51 -21.29
N ARG A 121 -1.96 -21.03 -21.16
CA ARG A 121 -2.86 -21.24 -22.30
C ARG A 121 -3.61 -19.94 -22.63
N THR A 122 -2.94 -19.05 -23.34
CA THR A 122 -3.44 -17.70 -23.64
C THR A 122 -3.05 -17.25 -25.04
N VAL A 123 -3.89 -16.40 -25.64
CA VAL A 123 -3.52 -15.50 -26.74
C VAL A 123 -3.64 -14.06 -26.25
N PHE A 124 -2.84 -13.16 -26.79
CA PHE A 124 -2.87 -11.76 -26.38
C PHE A 124 -2.61 -10.81 -27.54
N VAL A 125 -3.09 -9.57 -27.38
CA VAL A 125 -2.84 -8.42 -28.24
C VAL A 125 -2.29 -7.30 -27.37
N ASN A 126 -1.07 -6.85 -27.67
CA ASN A 126 -0.44 -5.69 -27.04
C ASN A 126 -0.46 -4.51 -28.00
N VAL A 127 -0.78 -3.33 -27.48
CA VAL A 127 -0.61 -2.06 -28.20
C VAL A 127 0.64 -1.39 -27.68
N THR A 128 1.50 -0.90 -28.57
CA THR A 128 2.81 -0.35 -28.21
C THR A 128 3.03 1.06 -28.74
N ASP A 129 3.83 1.85 -28.03
CA ASP A 129 4.47 3.05 -28.55
C ASP A 129 5.94 2.77 -28.92
N THR A 130 6.75 3.82 -29.09
CA THR A 130 8.20 3.69 -29.36
C THR A 130 8.99 3.14 -28.19
N LYS A 131 8.46 3.25 -26.97
CA LYS A 131 9.15 2.92 -25.71
C LYS A 131 8.76 1.53 -25.21
N ASP A 132 7.47 1.19 -25.23
CA ASP A 132 6.92 0.03 -24.54
C ASP A 132 5.45 -0.29 -24.87
N TYR A 133 4.85 -1.25 -24.16
CA TYR A 133 3.42 -1.51 -24.12
C TYR A 133 2.62 -0.34 -23.50
N LEU A 134 1.46 -0.03 -24.07
CA LEU A 134 0.48 0.90 -23.51
C LEU A 134 -0.62 0.16 -22.75
N PHE A 135 -1.12 -0.92 -23.34
CA PHE A 135 -2.02 -1.88 -22.70
C PHE A 135 -1.89 -3.26 -23.36
N GLN A 136 -2.27 -4.29 -22.62
CA GLN A 136 -2.41 -5.66 -23.10
C GLN A 136 -3.86 -6.11 -22.98
N LEU A 137 -4.37 -6.73 -24.02
CA LEU A 137 -5.54 -7.58 -23.96
C LEU A 137 -5.09 -9.05 -23.98
N SER A 138 -5.58 -9.85 -23.05
CA SER A 138 -5.31 -11.30 -23.02
C SER A 138 -6.61 -12.10 -22.97
N VAL A 139 -6.63 -13.22 -23.68
CA VAL A 139 -7.72 -14.18 -23.73
C VAL A 139 -7.17 -15.53 -23.28
N GLY A 140 -7.79 -16.09 -22.25
CA GLY A 140 -7.47 -17.41 -21.73
C GLY A 140 -8.73 -18.22 -21.45
N ILE A 141 -8.56 -19.44 -20.92
CA ILE A 141 -9.69 -20.35 -20.65
C ILE A 141 -10.76 -19.76 -19.72
N GLY A 142 -10.38 -18.83 -18.84
CA GLY A 142 -11.29 -18.19 -17.89
C GLY A 142 -11.97 -16.92 -18.40
N GLY A 143 -11.61 -16.44 -19.59
CA GLY A 143 -12.20 -15.22 -20.18
C GLY A 143 -11.18 -14.23 -20.72
N VAL A 144 -11.58 -12.96 -20.73
CA VAL A 144 -10.83 -11.85 -21.33
C VAL A 144 -10.41 -10.82 -20.28
N PHE A 145 -9.19 -10.32 -20.41
CA PHE A 145 -8.57 -9.37 -19.47
C PHE A 145 -7.92 -8.23 -20.24
N LEU A 146 -8.31 -6.99 -19.92
CA LEU A 146 -7.76 -5.77 -20.49
C LEU A 146 -6.96 -5.02 -19.43
N THR A 147 -5.65 -4.94 -19.63
CA THR A 147 -4.67 -4.48 -18.64
C THR A 147 -3.93 -3.25 -19.18
N PRO A 148 -4.19 -2.03 -18.66
CA PRO A 148 -3.38 -0.87 -18.99
C PRO A 148 -2.01 -0.98 -18.31
N PHE A 149 -0.98 -0.38 -18.92
CA PHE A 149 0.34 -0.26 -18.29
C PHE A 149 0.47 1.07 -17.53
N ASP A 150 1.38 1.08 -16.57
CA ASP A 150 1.67 2.23 -15.72
C ASP A 150 2.82 3.04 -16.31
N ALA A 151 2.59 4.33 -16.57
CA ALA A 151 3.60 5.22 -17.15
C ALA A 151 4.75 5.52 -16.18
N ALA A 152 4.50 5.47 -14.86
CA ALA A 152 5.45 5.84 -13.82
C ALA A 152 6.18 4.63 -13.21
N ARG A 153 5.57 3.44 -13.23
CA ARG A 153 6.18 2.21 -12.71
C ARG A 153 6.83 1.41 -13.83
N ILE A 154 8.16 1.31 -13.80
CA ILE A 154 8.94 0.49 -14.73
C ILE A 154 9.50 -0.71 -13.97
N ASN A 155 9.22 -1.91 -14.48
CA ASN A 155 9.76 -3.15 -13.96
C ASN A 155 11.30 -3.13 -14.12
N PRO A 156 12.06 -3.21 -13.02
CA PRO A 156 13.49 -2.98 -13.05
C PRO A 156 14.26 -4.08 -13.81
N THR A 157 13.68 -5.28 -13.94
CA THR A 157 14.29 -6.44 -14.61
C THR A 157 14.06 -6.41 -16.11
N SER A 158 12.80 -6.29 -16.54
CA SER A 158 12.45 -6.26 -17.97
C SER A 158 12.70 -4.89 -18.62
N LYS A 159 12.90 -3.84 -17.82
CA LYS A 159 12.87 -2.43 -18.22
C LYS A 159 11.56 -2.03 -18.91
N GLN A 160 10.51 -2.84 -18.73
CA GLN A 160 9.19 -2.60 -19.28
C GLN A 160 8.28 -1.94 -18.24
N ARG A 161 7.30 -1.15 -18.66
CA ARG A 161 6.23 -0.62 -17.82
C ARG A 161 5.56 -1.77 -17.07
N GLU A 162 5.18 -1.50 -15.84
CA GLU A 162 4.43 -2.46 -15.03
C GLU A 162 2.96 -2.47 -15.42
N ARG A 163 2.31 -3.61 -15.20
CA ARG A 163 0.86 -3.76 -15.40
C ARG A 163 0.09 -2.99 -14.33
N GLY A 164 -0.96 -2.32 -14.75
CA GLY A 164 -1.99 -1.72 -13.88
C GLY A 164 -3.09 -2.70 -13.51
N SER A 165 -4.18 -2.16 -12.94
CA SER A 165 -5.37 -2.95 -12.60
C SER A 165 -6.11 -3.36 -13.88
N SER A 166 -6.41 -4.65 -14.01
CA SER A 166 -7.08 -5.19 -15.20
C SER A 166 -8.60 -5.12 -15.07
N ALA A 167 -9.29 -4.68 -16.13
CA ALA A 167 -10.69 -5.02 -16.31
C ALA A 167 -10.78 -6.47 -16.79
N LYS A 168 -11.82 -7.20 -16.38
CA LYS A 168 -12.00 -8.61 -16.74
C LYS A 168 -13.47 -8.94 -16.99
N ALA A 169 -13.71 -9.83 -17.94
CA ALA A 169 -14.98 -10.52 -18.10
C ALA A 169 -14.72 -12.02 -18.08
N LEU A 170 -15.29 -12.70 -17.10
CA LEU A 170 -15.20 -14.15 -16.98
C LEU A 170 -16.15 -14.78 -18.00
N LEU A 171 -15.58 -15.52 -18.94
CA LEU A 171 -16.31 -16.17 -20.03
C LEU A 171 -15.57 -17.49 -20.30
N PRO A 172 -16.10 -18.65 -19.90
CA PRO A 172 -15.45 -19.91 -20.18
C PRO A 172 -15.31 -20.13 -21.69
N LEU A 173 -14.07 -20.15 -22.20
CA LEU A 173 -13.82 -20.38 -23.62
C LEU A 173 -13.71 -21.88 -23.92
N LYS A 174 -14.25 -22.28 -25.08
CA LYS A 174 -14.02 -23.63 -25.63
C LYS A 174 -12.69 -23.66 -26.36
N LEU A 175 -11.88 -24.67 -26.10
CA LEU A 175 -10.69 -24.93 -26.90
C LEU A 175 -11.08 -25.33 -28.32
N ASP A 176 -10.21 -25.05 -29.28
CA ASP A 176 -10.40 -25.26 -30.72
C ASP A 176 -11.59 -24.51 -31.36
N ALA A 177 -12.21 -23.58 -30.65
CA ALA A 177 -13.23 -22.69 -31.18
C ALA A 177 -12.65 -21.34 -31.61
N TRP A 178 -13.13 -20.81 -32.74
CA TRP A 178 -12.80 -19.45 -33.17
C TRP A 178 -13.66 -18.44 -32.40
N HIS A 179 -13.00 -17.44 -31.84
CA HIS A 179 -13.60 -16.34 -31.09
C HIS A 179 -13.29 -15.03 -31.80
N THR A 180 -14.26 -14.12 -31.82
CA THR A 180 -14.09 -12.82 -32.47
C THR A 180 -13.68 -11.78 -31.44
N LEU A 181 -12.58 -11.11 -31.72
CA LEU A 181 -11.98 -10.10 -30.85
C LEU A 181 -11.99 -8.73 -31.52
N VAL A 182 -12.46 -7.73 -30.78
CA VAL A 182 -12.45 -6.32 -31.17
C VAL A 182 -11.84 -5.48 -30.07
N ILE A 183 -10.95 -4.56 -30.41
CA ILE A 183 -10.36 -3.57 -29.52
C ILE A 183 -10.65 -2.19 -30.12
N GLU A 184 -11.33 -1.35 -29.38
CA GLU A 184 -11.59 0.04 -29.74
C GLU A 184 -10.70 0.93 -28.88
N ILE A 185 -10.03 1.90 -29.50
CA ILE A 185 -9.13 2.83 -28.83
C ILE A 185 -9.51 4.23 -29.24
N LYS A 186 -9.84 5.09 -28.27
CA LYS A 186 -10.19 6.49 -28.50
C LYS A 186 -9.75 7.35 -27.33
N GLY A 187 -8.85 8.30 -27.58
CA GLY A 187 -8.30 9.14 -26.52
C GLY A 187 -7.63 8.30 -25.43
N ASP A 188 -7.98 8.54 -24.17
CA ASP A 188 -7.42 7.85 -23.01
C ASP A 188 -8.17 6.55 -22.64
N GLU A 189 -9.03 6.05 -23.52
CA GLU A 189 -9.90 4.90 -23.25
C GLU A 189 -9.71 3.76 -24.26
N ALA A 190 -9.89 2.54 -23.77
CA ALA A 190 -9.94 1.34 -24.59
C ALA A 190 -11.08 0.42 -24.18
N VAL A 191 -11.83 -0.09 -25.17
CA VAL A 191 -12.84 -1.13 -25.02
C VAL A 191 -12.35 -2.39 -25.71
N ALA A 192 -12.45 -3.54 -25.05
CA ALA A 192 -12.23 -4.83 -25.66
C ALA A 192 -13.50 -5.68 -25.62
N THR A 193 -13.84 -6.30 -26.75
CA THR A 193 -15.00 -7.17 -26.91
C THR A 193 -14.56 -8.54 -27.40
N LEU A 194 -14.94 -9.58 -26.67
CA LEU A 194 -14.77 -10.98 -27.06
C LEU A 194 -16.15 -11.63 -27.14
N ASP A 195 -16.54 -12.08 -28.34
CA ASP A 195 -17.85 -12.68 -28.61
C ASP A 195 -19.04 -11.89 -28.04
N GLY A 196 -19.01 -10.57 -28.20
CA GLY A 196 -20.05 -9.67 -27.72
C GLY A 196 -19.98 -9.32 -26.23
N ARG A 197 -19.08 -9.95 -25.45
CA ARG A 197 -18.82 -9.54 -24.07
C ARG A 197 -17.70 -8.51 -24.03
N SER A 198 -18.05 -7.30 -23.60
CA SER A 198 -17.13 -6.16 -23.59
C SER A 198 -16.60 -5.85 -22.20
N ILE A 199 -15.42 -5.21 -22.14
CA ILE A 199 -14.80 -4.61 -20.96
C ILE A 199 -14.11 -3.31 -21.35
N THR A 200 -13.95 -2.37 -20.41
CA THR A 200 -13.35 -1.06 -20.68
C THR A 200 -12.34 -0.66 -19.62
N VAL A 201 -11.34 0.11 -20.03
CA VAL A 201 -10.36 0.77 -19.15
C VAL A 201 -10.11 2.20 -19.60
N SER A 202 -9.68 3.06 -18.68
CA SER A 202 -9.19 4.41 -18.97
C SER A 202 -7.82 4.60 -18.33
N ASN A 203 -6.87 5.14 -19.09
CA ASN A 203 -5.52 5.45 -18.65
C ASN A 203 -4.91 6.51 -19.60
N PRO A 204 -4.31 7.61 -19.09
CA PRO A 204 -3.70 8.64 -19.93
C PRO A 204 -2.65 8.13 -20.93
N LEU A 205 -1.97 7.03 -20.60
CA LEU A 205 -0.99 6.40 -21.48
C LEU A 205 -1.63 5.83 -22.75
N ILE A 206 -2.92 5.47 -22.71
CA ILE A 206 -3.68 5.01 -23.88
C ILE A 206 -3.80 6.13 -24.92
N GLY A 207 -3.83 7.40 -24.52
CA GLY A 207 -3.89 8.55 -25.43
C GLY A 207 -2.61 8.83 -26.22
N ALA A 208 -1.51 8.13 -25.92
CA ALA A 208 -0.23 8.31 -26.61
C ALA A 208 -0.27 7.80 -28.07
N ASP A 209 0.69 8.27 -28.87
CA ASP A 209 0.89 7.80 -30.24
C ASP A 209 1.36 6.34 -30.26
N LYS A 210 0.74 5.54 -31.12
CA LYS A 210 0.96 4.10 -31.22
C LYS A 210 1.74 3.77 -32.48
N HIS A 211 2.58 2.74 -32.39
CA HIS A 211 3.51 2.37 -33.44
C HIS A 211 3.38 0.93 -33.91
N SER A 212 2.77 0.04 -33.11
CA SER A 212 2.49 -1.31 -33.57
C SER A 212 1.31 -1.95 -32.84
N VAL A 213 0.77 -3.00 -33.45
CA VAL A 213 -0.11 -3.98 -32.82
C VAL A 213 0.65 -5.30 -32.76
N MET A 214 0.92 -5.78 -31.55
CA MET A 214 1.61 -7.05 -31.33
C MET A 214 0.62 -8.12 -30.93
N ILE A 215 0.64 -9.26 -31.60
CA ILE A 215 -0.07 -10.47 -31.20
C ILE A 215 0.90 -11.47 -30.58
N GLY A 216 0.40 -12.32 -29.69
CA GLY A 216 1.18 -13.43 -29.21
C GLY A 216 0.37 -14.59 -28.65
N ALA A 217 1.02 -15.74 -28.60
CA ALA A 217 0.45 -17.00 -28.12
C ALA A 217 1.38 -17.63 -27.08
N GLY A 218 0.79 -18.09 -25.97
CA GLY A 218 1.43 -18.98 -25.01
C GLY A 218 1.46 -20.41 -25.54
N THR A 219 1.01 -21.39 -24.74
CA THR A 219 1.07 -22.83 -25.02
C THR A 219 0.93 -23.15 -26.50
N GLN A 220 -0.21 -22.80 -27.09
CA GLN A 220 -0.43 -22.72 -28.53
C GLN A 220 -1.69 -21.91 -28.80
N GLY A 221 -1.65 -21.06 -29.83
CA GLY A 221 -2.80 -20.23 -30.21
C GLY A 221 -2.76 -19.81 -31.67
N SER A 222 -3.93 -19.60 -32.25
CA SER A 222 -4.10 -19.33 -33.69
C SER A 222 -4.82 -18.00 -33.91
N PHE A 223 -4.43 -17.28 -34.96
CA PHE A 223 -4.99 -15.99 -35.37
C PHE A 223 -5.41 -16.04 -36.85
N ARG A 224 -6.49 -15.32 -37.19
CA ARG A 224 -6.87 -15.02 -38.58
C ARG A 224 -7.65 -13.71 -38.71
N LYS A 225 -7.82 -13.23 -39.95
CA LYS A 225 -8.61 -12.03 -40.30
C LYS A 225 -8.22 -10.80 -39.47
N PHE A 226 -6.92 -10.50 -39.40
CA PHE A 226 -6.41 -9.34 -38.68
C PHE A 226 -6.72 -8.07 -39.46
N ARG A 227 -7.34 -7.07 -38.82
CA ARG A 227 -7.72 -5.80 -39.45
C ARG A 227 -7.57 -4.64 -38.47
N VAL A 228 -7.20 -3.48 -39.01
CA VAL A 228 -7.08 -2.22 -38.26
C VAL A 228 -7.77 -1.11 -39.04
N TRP A 229 -8.66 -0.35 -38.39
CA TRP A 229 -9.32 0.83 -38.94
C TRP A 229 -9.00 2.06 -38.09
N GLU A 230 -9.14 3.25 -38.65
CA GLU A 230 -9.34 4.47 -37.85
C GLU A 230 -10.58 4.32 -36.96
N ALA A 231 -10.53 4.92 -35.77
CA ALA A 231 -11.66 5.03 -34.87
C ALA A 231 -12.24 6.45 -34.86
N LEU A 232 -13.48 6.57 -35.31
CA LEU A 232 -14.29 7.79 -35.23
C LEU A 232 -15.09 7.80 -33.93
N PRO A 233 -15.43 8.97 -33.36
CA PRO A 233 -16.19 9.06 -32.12
C PRO A 233 -17.60 8.47 -32.27
N ASN A 234 -18.08 7.77 -31.25
CA ASN A 234 -19.49 7.37 -31.14
C ASN A 234 -20.22 8.28 -30.14
N ALA A 235 -21.29 8.95 -30.60
CA ALA A 235 -22.09 9.83 -29.76
C ALA A 235 -22.77 9.10 -28.59
N ASP A 236 -23.01 7.79 -28.72
CA ASP A 236 -23.64 6.97 -27.68
C ASP A 236 -22.64 6.42 -26.63
N TRP A 237 -21.35 6.78 -26.70
CA TRP A 237 -20.32 6.17 -25.85
C TRP A 237 -20.64 6.26 -24.36
N GLU A 238 -21.03 7.43 -23.84
CA GLU A 238 -21.33 7.59 -22.41
C GLU A 238 -22.46 6.67 -21.92
N LYS A 239 -23.50 6.51 -22.75
CA LYS A 239 -24.61 5.58 -22.49
C LYS A 239 -24.13 4.13 -22.53
N ASN A 240 -23.34 3.77 -23.53
CA ASN A 240 -22.80 2.42 -23.70
C ASN A 240 -21.84 2.06 -22.56
N LYS A 241 -20.99 2.99 -22.14
CA LYS A 241 -20.06 2.86 -21.01
C LYS A 241 -20.80 2.62 -19.70
N ALA A 242 -21.86 3.39 -19.42
CA ALA A 242 -22.68 3.18 -18.23
C ALA A 242 -23.31 1.77 -18.20
N ALA A 243 -23.89 1.34 -19.32
CA ALA A 243 -24.46 -0.01 -19.44
C ALA A 243 -23.40 -1.10 -19.29
N LEU A 244 -22.21 -0.88 -19.86
CA LEU A 244 -21.07 -1.79 -19.82
C LEU A 244 -20.54 -1.98 -18.39
N LEU A 245 -20.36 -0.89 -17.65
CA LEU A 245 -19.89 -0.93 -16.26
C LEU A 245 -20.92 -1.60 -15.36
N ALA A 246 -22.22 -1.36 -15.57
CA ALA A 246 -23.28 -2.03 -14.85
C ALA A 246 -23.30 -3.55 -15.13
N ALA A 247 -23.18 -3.96 -16.40
CA ALA A 247 -23.21 -5.36 -16.81
C ALA A 247 -22.00 -6.18 -16.31
N ASN A 248 -20.86 -5.53 -16.02
CA ASN A 248 -19.63 -6.15 -15.53
C ASN A 248 -19.41 -5.99 -14.02
N LYS A 249 -20.38 -5.43 -13.29
CA LYS A 249 -20.26 -5.31 -11.84
C LYS A 249 -20.24 -6.72 -11.23
N PRO A 250 -19.23 -7.07 -10.41
CA PRO A 250 -19.18 -8.40 -9.80
C PRO A 250 -20.38 -8.61 -8.88
N THR A 251 -20.83 -9.85 -8.81
CA THR A 251 -21.91 -10.31 -7.94
C THR A 251 -21.41 -10.51 -6.51
N LEU A 252 -22.35 -10.58 -5.55
CA LEU A 252 -22.03 -10.83 -4.14
C LEU A 252 -21.24 -12.13 -3.97
N GLN A 253 -21.68 -13.20 -4.64
CA GLN A 253 -21.08 -14.54 -4.56
C GLN A 253 -19.67 -14.60 -5.18
N GLU A 254 -19.33 -13.71 -6.12
CA GLU A 254 -17.97 -13.60 -6.66
C GLU A 254 -17.00 -12.92 -5.69
N VAL A 255 -17.51 -12.07 -4.79
CA VAL A 255 -16.68 -11.25 -3.89
C VAL A 255 -16.61 -11.81 -2.48
N PHE A 256 -17.69 -12.43 -2.01
CA PHE A 256 -17.84 -12.92 -0.63
C PHE A 256 -18.13 -14.43 -0.55
N LYS A 257 -17.77 -15.03 0.58
CA LYS A 257 -18.12 -16.40 0.96
C LYS A 257 -19.39 -16.38 1.80
N ASP A 258 -20.40 -17.12 1.36
CA ASP A 258 -21.74 -17.10 1.96
C ASP A 258 -21.76 -17.64 3.40
N ASP A 259 -20.93 -18.63 3.72
CA ASP A 259 -20.80 -19.19 5.07
C ASP A 259 -20.32 -18.15 6.09
N LYS A 260 -19.39 -17.29 5.69
CA LYS A 260 -18.86 -16.22 6.55
C LYS A 260 -19.80 -15.04 6.69
N LEU A 261 -20.58 -14.73 5.65
CA LEU A 261 -21.68 -13.76 5.76
C LEU A 261 -22.77 -14.28 6.71
N ALA A 262 -23.13 -15.57 6.64
CA ALA A 262 -24.07 -16.19 7.57
C ALA A 262 -23.56 -16.21 9.02
N GLU A 263 -22.26 -16.44 9.23
CA GLU A 263 -21.64 -16.35 10.56
C GLU A 263 -21.68 -14.92 11.12
N LEU A 264 -21.48 -13.92 10.27
CA LEU A 264 -21.60 -12.50 10.62
C LEU A 264 -23.03 -12.15 11.03
N ASP A 265 -24.03 -12.61 10.27
CA ASP A 265 -25.44 -12.47 10.62
C ASP A 265 -25.79 -13.12 11.95
N SER A 266 -25.33 -14.35 12.17
CA SER A 266 -25.58 -15.07 13.42
C SER A 266 -24.94 -14.37 14.61
N THR A 267 -23.77 -13.77 14.43
CA THR A 267 -23.08 -13.01 15.49
C THR A 267 -23.90 -11.80 15.93
N ILE A 268 -24.38 -11.00 14.97
CA ILE A 268 -25.17 -9.78 15.28
C ILE A 268 -26.57 -10.16 15.78
N GLY A 269 -27.22 -11.14 15.16
CA GLY A 269 -28.54 -11.64 15.59
C GLY A 269 -28.51 -12.19 17.02
N LYS A 270 -27.42 -12.86 17.41
CA LYS A 270 -27.21 -13.28 18.79
C LYS A 270 -27.07 -12.09 19.74
N ALA A 271 -26.32 -11.05 19.38
CA ALA A 271 -26.21 -9.84 20.21
C ALA A 271 -27.57 -9.14 20.44
N VAL A 272 -28.46 -9.16 19.44
CA VAL A 272 -29.85 -8.69 19.61
C VAL A 272 -30.63 -9.60 20.56
N THR A 273 -30.56 -10.92 20.34
CA THR A 273 -31.32 -11.91 21.13
C THR A 273 -30.89 -11.93 22.60
N ASP A 274 -29.59 -11.76 22.86
CA ASP A 274 -29.01 -11.72 24.20
C ASP A 274 -29.23 -10.37 24.92
N GLY A 275 -29.91 -9.40 24.28
CA GLY A 275 -30.16 -8.07 24.84
C GLY A 275 -28.90 -7.18 24.95
N MET A 276 -27.80 -7.57 24.30
CA MET A 276 -26.57 -6.78 24.27
C MET A 276 -26.74 -5.47 23.46
N ILE A 277 -27.54 -5.55 22.40
CA ILE A 277 -27.98 -4.40 21.59
C ILE A 277 -29.48 -4.54 21.30
N VAL A 278 -30.15 -3.43 21.02
CA VAL A 278 -31.57 -3.39 20.64
C VAL A 278 -31.76 -3.75 19.16
N GLY A 279 -30.81 -3.31 18.33
CA GLY A 279 -30.76 -3.59 16.90
C GLY A 279 -29.55 -2.91 16.26
N ALA A 280 -29.28 -3.24 15.00
CA ALA A 280 -28.17 -2.70 14.24
C ALA A 280 -28.40 -2.66 12.73
N ALA A 281 -27.73 -1.75 12.05
CA ALA A 281 -27.50 -1.75 10.61
C ALA A 281 -26.01 -2.09 10.35
N LEU A 282 -25.79 -3.12 9.53
CA LEU A 282 -24.47 -3.56 9.07
C LEU A 282 -24.30 -3.21 7.58
N TRP A 283 -23.12 -2.71 7.21
CA TRP A 283 -22.68 -2.60 5.82
C TRP A 283 -21.24 -3.08 5.69
N VAL A 284 -21.01 -4.12 4.89
CA VAL A 284 -19.69 -4.59 4.46
C VAL A 284 -19.64 -4.47 2.96
N GLU A 285 -18.64 -3.80 2.42
CA GLU A 285 -18.53 -3.66 0.97
C GLU A 285 -17.11 -3.84 0.51
N ARG A 286 -16.96 -4.53 -0.61
CA ARG A 286 -15.68 -4.74 -1.26
C ARG A 286 -15.78 -4.52 -2.75
N ASN A 287 -14.85 -3.73 -3.30
CA ASN A 287 -14.79 -3.44 -4.74
C ASN A 287 -16.14 -2.97 -5.33
N GLY A 288 -16.91 -2.18 -4.56
CA GLY A 288 -18.21 -1.67 -4.99
C GLY A 288 -19.38 -2.66 -4.85
N VAL A 289 -19.14 -3.87 -4.35
CA VAL A 289 -20.16 -4.90 -4.11
C VAL A 289 -20.52 -4.92 -2.62
N PRO A 290 -21.73 -4.48 -2.26
CA PRO A 290 -22.12 -4.39 -0.86
C PRO A 290 -22.84 -5.64 -0.38
N TYR A 291 -22.66 -5.93 0.91
CA TYR A 291 -23.45 -6.79 1.75
C TYR A 291 -23.97 -5.93 2.91
N HIS A 292 -25.30 -5.83 3.06
CA HIS A 292 -25.90 -5.01 4.10
C HIS A 292 -27.15 -5.67 4.65
N LYS A 293 -27.43 -5.40 5.92
CA LYS A 293 -28.58 -5.98 6.64
C LYS A 293 -28.94 -5.18 7.88
N ALA A 294 -30.24 -5.09 8.16
CA ALA A 294 -30.79 -4.58 9.41
C ALA A 294 -31.18 -5.72 10.36
N PHE A 295 -30.96 -5.53 11.66
CA PHE A 295 -31.19 -6.51 12.72
C PHE A 295 -31.97 -5.87 13.88
N GLY A 296 -32.92 -6.61 14.44
CA GLY A 296 -33.64 -6.21 15.65
C GLY A 296 -34.50 -4.96 15.45
N ASN A 297 -34.52 -4.11 16.48
CA ASN A 297 -35.36 -2.92 16.54
C ASN A 297 -34.50 -1.66 16.61
N ARG A 298 -35.00 -0.54 16.08
CA ARG A 298 -34.37 0.77 16.32
C ARG A 298 -34.83 1.41 17.62
N ALA A 299 -36.00 1.04 18.14
CA ALA A 299 -36.51 1.51 19.43
C ALA A 299 -37.39 0.44 20.09
N LEU A 300 -37.39 0.40 21.42
CA LEU A 300 -38.33 -0.42 22.22
C LEU A 300 -39.38 0.43 22.94
N LYS A 301 -39.11 1.72 23.12
CA LYS A 301 -39.98 2.69 23.80
C LYS A 301 -40.02 4.01 23.00
N PRO A 302 -41.15 4.74 23.01
CA PRO A 302 -42.43 4.36 23.63
C PRO A 302 -43.15 3.22 22.89
N ALA A 303 -42.74 2.92 21.65
CA ALA A 303 -43.21 1.77 20.88
C ALA A 303 -42.02 0.96 20.35
N VAL A 304 -42.27 -0.32 20.04
CA VAL A 304 -41.30 -1.17 19.36
C VAL A 304 -41.30 -0.78 17.88
N GLU A 305 -40.15 -0.36 17.38
CA GLU A 305 -39.96 0.02 15.98
C GLU A 305 -38.86 -0.85 15.36
N PRO A 306 -39.13 -1.54 14.23
CA PRO A 306 -38.14 -2.39 13.58
C PRO A 306 -36.94 -1.56 13.10
N MET A 307 -35.77 -2.18 13.11
CA MET A 307 -34.58 -1.60 12.53
C MET A 307 -34.69 -1.56 11.00
N THR A 308 -34.21 -0.48 10.40
CA THR A 308 -34.16 -0.30 8.93
C THR A 308 -32.77 0.21 8.53
N GLU A 309 -32.37 0.00 7.28
CA GLU A 309 -31.04 0.41 6.80
C GLU A 309 -30.87 1.94 6.70
N ASP A 310 -31.98 2.66 6.58
CA ASP A 310 -32.09 4.12 6.59
C ASP A 310 -32.28 4.70 8.01
N THR A 311 -32.17 3.87 9.06
CA THR A 311 -32.16 4.37 10.45
C THR A 311 -30.96 5.29 10.64
N ILE A 312 -31.21 6.47 11.21
CA ILE A 312 -30.22 7.50 11.49
C ILE A 312 -29.70 7.30 12.92
N PHE A 313 -28.38 7.28 13.10
CA PHE A 313 -27.72 7.07 14.40
C PHE A 313 -26.88 8.27 14.80
N ASP A 314 -26.84 8.60 16.09
CA ASP A 314 -25.75 9.40 16.66
C ASP A 314 -24.46 8.58 16.59
N VAL A 315 -23.50 9.06 15.79
CA VAL A 315 -22.23 8.35 15.59
C VAL A 315 -21.12 8.77 16.53
N ALA A 316 -21.41 9.62 17.51
CA ALA A 316 -20.50 10.06 18.55
C ALA A 316 -19.13 10.43 17.96
N SER A 317 -18.04 9.82 18.44
CA SER A 317 -16.67 10.14 18.00
C SER A 317 -16.32 9.81 16.55
N VAL A 318 -17.16 9.08 15.79
CA VAL A 318 -16.98 8.99 14.33
C VAL A 318 -17.07 10.38 13.67
N THR A 319 -17.78 11.32 14.33
CA THR A 319 -17.80 12.76 13.99
C THR A 319 -16.39 13.33 13.80
N LYS A 320 -15.42 12.91 14.63
CA LYS A 320 -14.04 13.43 14.57
C LYS A 320 -13.42 13.18 13.20
N ALA A 321 -13.58 11.97 12.67
CA ALA A 321 -12.98 11.57 11.40
C ALA A 321 -13.80 12.08 10.20
N VAL A 322 -15.12 11.83 10.22
CA VAL A 322 -16.01 12.09 9.08
C VAL A 322 -16.31 13.57 8.90
N ALA A 323 -16.41 14.35 9.98
CA ALA A 323 -16.67 15.78 9.92
C ALA A 323 -15.41 16.61 10.19
N ALA A 324 -14.93 16.65 11.44
CA ALA A 324 -13.92 17.64 11.85
C ALA A 324 -12.57 17.47 11.14
N ALA A 325 -12.02 16.26 11.09
CA ALA A 325 -10.75 16.00 10.40
C ALA A 325 -10.87 16.18 8.89
N SER A 326 -11.98 15.74 8.30
CA SER A 326 -12.24 15.92 6.86
C SER A 326 -12.33 17.41 6.50
N ALA A 327 -13.07 18.20 7.28
CA ALA A 327 -13.15 19.65 7.10
C ALA A 327 -11.79 20.32 7.32
N ALA A 328 -11.02 19.90 8.32
CA ALA A 328 -9.67 20.40 8.54
C ALA A 328 -8.76 20.14 7.34
N MET A 329 -8.77 18.92 6.80
CA MET A 329 -7.93 18.58 5.64
C MET A 329 -8.36 19.30 4.36
N LEU A 330 -9.66 19.62 4.19
CA LEU A 330 -10.10 20.51 3.11
C LEU A 330 -9.57 21.93 3.27
N CYS A 331 -9.61 22.48 4.49
CA CYS A 331 -9.04 23.80 4.78
C CYS A 331 -7.52 23.81 4.51
N VAL A 332 -6.81 22.73 4.84
CA VAL A 332 -5.39 22.56 4.52
C VAL A 332 -5.16 22.53 3.01
N GLU A 333 -5.93 21.72 2.28
CA GLU A 333 -5.82 21.62 0.82
C GLU A 333 -6.06 22.97 0.12
N ARG A 334 -6.95 23.79 0.69
CA ARG A 334 -7.29 25.14 0.19
C ARG A 334 -6.33 26.22 0.67
N GLY A 335 -5.32 25.88 1.47
CA GLY A 335 -4.33 26.83 1.99
C GLY A 335 -4.86 27.79 3.05
N LEU A 336 -6.00 27.49 3.68
CA LEU A 336 -6.59 28.30 4.75
C LEU A 336 -5.84 28.12 6.09
N MET A 337 -5.22 26.95 6.29
CA MET A 337 -4.37 26.64 7.43
C MET A 337 -3.35 25.55 7.09
N GLY A 338 -2.26 25.45 7.84
CA GLY A 338 -1.29 24.37 7.75
C GLY A 338 -1.48 23.33 8.85
N VAL A 339 -1.18 22.05 8.58
CA VAL A 339 -1.25 21.00 9.62
C VAL A 339 -0.30 21.27 10.79
N ASP A 340 0.81 21.95 10.56
CA ASP A 340 1.78 22.31 11.60
C ASP A 340 1.60 23.73 12.15
N ASP A 341 0.53 24.44 11.75
CA ASP A 341 0.21 25.73 12.35
C ASP A 341 -0.07 25.57 13.84
N LEU A 342 0.45 26.52 14.62
CA LEU A 342 0.05 26.68 16.03
C LEU A 342 -1.44 26.97 16.09
N VAL A 343 -2.15 26.37 17.04
CA VAL A 343 -3.57 26.67 17.30
C VAL A 343 -3.75 28.17 17.60
N SER A 344 -2.81 28.76 18.36
CA SER A 344 -2.80 30.17 18.72
C SER A 344 -2.69 31.14 17.54
N LYS A 345 -2.20 30.68 16.38
CA LYS A 345 -2.20 31.47 15.13
C LYS A 345 -3.62 31.79 14.68
N HIS A 346 -4.55 30.86 14.90
CA HIS A 346 -5.94 30.97 14.48
C HIS A 346 -6.85 31.40 15.63
N LEU A 347 -6.52 30.99 16.85
CA LEU A 347 -7.24 31.33 18.08
C LEU A 347 -6.26 32.00 19.08
N PRO A 348 -5.97 33.32 18.96
CA PRO A 348 -5.01 34.02 19.82
C PRO A 348 -5.29 33.89 21.33
N GLU A 349 -6.54 33.68 21.70
CA GLU A 349 -7.00 33.41 23.06
C GLU A 349 -6.53 32.04 23.62
N PHE A 350 -6.07 31.13 22.76
CA PHE A 350 -5.57 29.80 23.11
C PHE A 350 -4.06 29.83 23.46
N THR A 351 -3.70 30.52 24.53
CA THR A 351 -2.30 30.68 24.97
C THR A 351 -2.13 30.47 26.48
N GLY A 352 -0.89 30.27 26.94
CA GLY A 352 -0.53 30.08 28.34
C GLY A 352 -0.47 28.62 28.77
N GLU A 353 0.27 28.34 29.85
CA GLU A 353 0.42 27.00 30.44
C GLU A 353 0.86 25.92 29.43
N GLY A 354 1.59 26.29 28.37
CA GLY A 354 2.09 25.37 27.33
C GLY A 354 1.16 25.20 26.13
N ARG A 355 -0.05 25.77 26.15
CA ARG A 355 -1.01 25.70 25.02
C ARG A 355 -0.48 26.36 23.76
N GLU A 356 0.34 27.39 23.90
CA GLU A 356 0.96 28.13 22.79
C GLU A 356 1.87 27.27 21.89
N LYS A 357 2.22 26.06 22.32
CA LYS A 357 3.01 25.07 21.55
C LYS A 357 2.15 24.05 20.79
N ILE A 358 0.84 24.03 21.01
CA ILE A 358 -0.05 23.04 20.39
C ILE A 358 -0.25 23.40 18.91
N THR A 359 -0.02 22.43 18.03
CA THR A 359 -0.28 22.56 16.58
C THR A 359 -1.59 21.86 16.20
N LEU A 360 -2.11 22.13 15.00
CA LEU A 360 -3.26 21.40 14.45
C LEU A 360 -2.97 19.89 14.29
N ARG A 361 -1.72 19.52 13.97
CA ARG A 361 -1.24 18.14 13.94
C ARG A 361 -1.40 17.49 15.31
N HIS A 362 -1.05 18.19 16.39
CA HIS A 362 -1.25 17.66 17.74
C HIS A 362 -2.72 17.39 18.05
N LEU A 363 -3.64 18.23 17.58
CA LEU A 363 -5.09 18.02 17.73
C LEU A 363 -5.55 16.78 16.94
N LEU A 364 -5.14 16.65 15.68
CA LEU A 364 -5.51 15.55 14.77
C LEU A 364 -4.94 14.19 15.19
N LEU A 365 -3.81 14.17 15.90
CA LEU A 365 -3.14 12.96 16.38
C LEU A 365 -3.46 12.59 17.83
N HIS A 366 -4.25 13.39 18.55
CA HIS A 366 -4.44 13.27 20.00
C HIS A 366 -3.12 13.25 20.77
N SER A 367 -2.21 14.16 20.41
CA SER A 367 -0.93 14.36 21.10
C SER A 367 -0.79 15.76 21.70
N SER A 368 -1.89 16.52 21.79
CA SER A 368 -1.89 17.88 22.34
C SER A 368 -1.76 17.95 23.87
N GLY A 369 -2.00 16.84 24.57
CA GLY A 369 -2.11 16.81 26.02
C GLY A 369 -3.44 17.35 26.56
N LEU A 370 -4.36 17.80 25.71
CA LEU A 370 -5.66 18.28 26.17
C LEU A 370 -6.53 17.13 26.71
N GLN A 371 -7.38 17.45 27.68
CA GLN A 371 -8.21 16.47 28.40
C GLN A 371 -9.12 15.65 27.46
N VAL A 372 -9.49 14.45 27.91
CA VAL A 372 -10.50 13.61 27.23
C VAL A 372 -11.80 14.38 27.09
N ASN A 373 -12.28 15.00 28.17
CA ASN A 373 -13.49 15.82 28.24
C ASN A 373 -13.24 17.07 29.10
N LEU A 374 -14.05 18.12 28.94
CA LEU A 374 -14.06 19.25 29.88
C LEU A 374 -14.45 18.74 31.27
N ASN A 375 -13.72 19.15 32.32
CA ASN A 375 -14.01 18.70 33.68
C ASN A 375 -15.29 19.38 34.21
N GLY A 376 -16.40 18.63 34.28
CA GLY A 376 -17.70 19.11 34.74
C GLY A 376 -17.80 19.46 36.23
N THR A 377 -16.72 19.31 37.02
CA THR A 377 -16.70 19.68 38.45
C THR A 377 -16.28 21.13 38.73
N LYS A 378 -15.88 21.89 37.69
CA LYS A 378 -15.59 23.33 37.81
C LYS A 378 -16.63 24.13 37.02
N PRO A 379 -17.55 24.84 37.68
CA PRO A 379 -18.41 25.82 37.03
C PRO A 379 -17.62 26.90 36.29
N PRO A 380 -18.20 27.52 35.24
CA PRO A 380 -19.59 27.35 34.82
C PRO A 380 -19.70 26.38 33.65
N PHE A 381 -20.37 25.25 33.86
CA PHE A 381 -21.03 24.57 32.76
C PHE A 381 -22.44 25.16 32.67
N SER A 382 -22.57 26.38 32.10
CA SER A 382 -23.89 26.85 31.68
C SER A 382 -24.22 26.25 30.32
N SER A 383 -25.50 26.29 29.94
CA SER A 383 -26.03 25.87 28.64
C SER A 383 -25.60 26.83 27.49
N ASN A 384 -24.38 27.36 27.54
CA ASN A 384 -23.86 28.37 26.63
C ASN A 384 -22.59 27.87 25.90
N PRO A 385 -22.64 27.75 24.55
CA PRO A 385 -21.49 27.38 23.73
C PRO A 385 -20.24 28.25 23.96
N ASP A 386 -20.39 29.55 24.23
CA ASP A 386 -19.27 30.49 24.43
C ASP A 386 -18.51 30.22 25.74
N GLU A 387 -19.20 29.72 26.76
CA GLU A 387 -18.58 29.35 28.03
C GLU A 387 -17.80 28.05 27.92
N ALA A 388 -18.38 27.04 27.25
CA ALA A 388 -17.68 25.80 26.95
C ALA A 388 -16.42 26.06 26.10
N TYR A 389 -16.50 27.00 25.15
CA TYR A 389 -15.33 27.47 24.40
C TYR A 389 -14.28 28.11 25.31
N THR A 390 -14.69 29.09 26.11
CA THR A 390 -13.81 29.81 27.02
C THR A 390 -13.11 28.86 27.98
N GLN A 391 -13.80 27.83 28.45
CA GLN A 391 -13.22 26.77 29.27
C GLN A 391 -12.22 25.92 28.49
N ALA A 392 -12.58 25.44 27.29
CA ALA A 392 -11.69 24.66 26.43
C ALA A 392 -10.38 25.40 26.14
N CYS A 393 -10.43 26.73 25.97
CA CYS A 393 -9.26 27.58 25.78
C CYS A 393 -8.34 27.67 26.99
N ARG A 394 -8.85 27.36 28.19
CA ARG A 394 -8.10 27.44 29.46
C ARG A 394 -7.61 26.09 29.97
N GLU A 395 -7.99 24.99 29.31
CA GLU A 395 -7.57 23.65 29.71
C GLU A 395 -6.05 23.52 29.66
N LYS A 396 -5.48 23.02 30.76
CA LYS A 396 -4.03 22.81 30.88
C LYS A 396 -3.67 21.49 30.21
N PRO A 397 -2.65 21.46 29.31
CA PRO A 397 -2.13 20.20 28.78
C PRO A 397 -1.62 19.30 29.92
N LEU A 398 -1.98 18.01 29.86
CA LEU A 398 -1.57 16.96 30.78
C LEU A 398 -0.06 16.65 30.70
N PHE A 399 0.53 16.92 29.53
CA PHE A 399 1.94 16.69 29.21
C PHE A 399 2.37 17.66 28.09
N GLU A 400 3.67 17.73 27.83
CA GLU A 400 4.21 18.58 26.76
C GLU A 400 3.61 18.16 25.40
N PRO A 401 3.02 19.09 24.62
CA PRO A 401 2.43 18.75 23.33
C PRO A 401 3.39 18.00 22.41
N GLY A 402 2.94 16.88 21.85
CA GLY A 402 3.72 15.98 21.00
C GLY A 402 4.44 14.84 21.73
N SER A 403 4.60 14.91 23.05
CA SER A 403 5.40 13.93 23.82
C SER A 403 4.69 12.60 24.11
N ALA A 404 3.36 12.59 24.10
CA ALA A 404 2.57 11.40 24.39
C ALA A 404 1.23 11.41 23.65
N PHE A 405 0.61 10.24 23.53
CA PHE A 405 -0.76 10.08 23.07
C PHE A 405 -1.72 10.02 24.25
N SER A 406 -2.76 10.85 24.22
CA SER A 406 -3.95 10.69 25.06
C SER A 406 -5.17 11.17 24.29
N TYR A 407 -6.17 10.31 24.18
CA TYR A 407 -7.39 10.59 23.43
C TYR A 407 -8.07 11.86 23.95
N SER A 408 -8.44 12.78 23.06
CA SER A 408 -8.94 14.11 23.48
C SER A 408 -10.15 14.55 22.67
N SER A 409 -11.30 14.76 23.33
CA SER A 409 -12.43 15.47 22.74
C SER A 409 -12.20 16.97 22.73
N VAL A 410 -11.58 17.53 23.78
CA VAL A 410 -11.26 18.97 23.86
C VAL A 410 -10.37 19.40 22.69
N GLY A 411 -9.39 18.58 22.31
CA GLY A 411 -8.57 18.85 21.14
C GLY A 411 -9.36 18.91 19.83
N THR A 412 -10.35 18.02 19.64
CA THR A 412 -11.19 18.09 18.43
C THR A 412 -12.24 19.20 18.50
N MET A 413 -12.68 19.62 19.69
CA MET A 413 -13.47 20.84 19.86
C MET A 413 -12.68 22.06 19.34
N MET A 414 -11.42 22.21 19.80
CA MET A 414 -10.54 23.28 19.34
C MET A 414 -10.34 23.25 17.82
N LEU A 415 -10.20 22.05 17.23
CA LEU A 415 -10.10 21.89 15.77
C LEU A 415 -11.36 22.41 15.06
N GLY A 416 -12.55 22.08 15.57
CA GLY A 416 -13.82 22.60 15.05
C GLY A 416 -13.85 24.14 15.04
N MET A 417 -13.36 24.76 16.11
CA MET A 417 -13.37 26.23 16.25
C MET A 417 -12.33 26.91 15.36
N VAL A 418 -11.16 26.29 15.15
CA VAL A 418 -10.22 26.74 14.13
C VAL A 418 -10.88 26.70 12.75
N ILE A 419 -11.60 25.63 12.41
CA ILE A 419 -12.33 25.53 11.13
C ILE A 419 -13.34 26.67 11.00
N GLU A 420 -14.16 26.94 12.02
CA GLU A 420 -15.12 28.06 11.95
C GLU A 420 -14.41 29.40 11.76
N ARG A 421 -13.30 29.64 12.45
CA ARG A 421 -12.53 30.89 12.36
C ARG A 421 -11.91 31.10 10.98
N VAL A 422 -11.29 30.08 10.39
CA VAL A 422 -10.60 30.21 9.09
C VAL A 422 -11.56 30.20 7.90
N THR A 423 -12.75 29.63 8.05
CA THR A 423 -13.77 29.56 6.99
C THR A 423 -14.84 30.65 7.09
N GLY A 424 -15.04 31.22 8.28
CA GLY A 424 -16.15 32.13 8.57
C GLY A 424 -17.53 31.45 8.58
N ARG A 425 -17.58 30.11 8.61
CA ARG A 425 -18.81 29.31 8.51
C ARG A 425 -18.92 28.38 9.71
N LYS A 426 -20.15 28.05 10.11
CA LYS A 426 -20.37 27.04 11.16
C LYS A 426 -19.92 25.66 10.69
N LEU A 427 -19.45 24.83 11.62
CA LEU A 427 -18.86 23.52 11.29
C LEU A 427 -19.84 22.62 10.54
N ASP A 428 -21.10 22.61 10.95
CA ASP A 428 -22.19 21.86 10.31
C ASP A 428 -22.50 22.37 8.90
N GLU A 429 -22.57 23.69 8.72
CA GLU A 429 -22.78 24.33 7.42
C GLU A 429 -21.64 24.02 6.45
N PHE A 430 -20.39 24.10 6.92
CA PHE A 430 -19.21 23.80 6.13
C PHE A 430 -19.18 22.33 5.73
N CYS A 431 -19.32 21.40 6.69
CA CYS A 431 -19.35 19.96 6.40
C CYS A 431 -20.49 19.60 5.44
N THR A 432 -21.68 20.17 5.64
CA THR A 432 -22.85 19.90 4.78
C THR A 432 -22.58 20.33 3.33
N ALA A 433 -22.08 21.54 3.11
CA ALA A 433 -21.89 22.05 1.76
C ALA A 433 -20.69 21.45 1.04
N GLU A 434 -19.59 21.19 1.76
CA GLU A 434 -18.30 20.83 1.16
C GLU A 434 -18.06 19.32 1.12
N ILE A 435 -18.76 18.55 1.97
CA ILE A 435 -18.54 17.09 2.11
C ILE A 435 -19.85 16.34 1.86
N PHE A 436 -20.88 16.56 2.66
CA PHE A 436 -22.06 15.68 2.67
C PHE A 436 -22.92 15.84 1.42
N ARG A 437 -23.29 17.08 1.05
CA ARG A 437 -24.11 17.36 -0.14
C ARG A 437 -23.41 16.96 -1.45
N PRO A 438 -22.12 17.29 -1.69
CA PRO A 438 -21.39 16.81 -2.87
C PRO A 438 -21.37 15.29 -2.98
N LEU A 439 -21.26 14.61 -1.83
CA LEU A 439 -21.33 13.16 -1.78
C LEU A 439 -22.74 12.60 -1.81
N LYS A 440 -23.80 13.42 -1.81
CA LYS A 440 -25.20 12.99 -1.69
C LYS A 440 -25.45 12.13 -0.44
N MET A 441 -24.83 12.52 0.67
CA MET A 441 -25.10 11.98 2.00
C MET A 441 -26.28 12.76 2.59
N ASN A 442 -27.49 12.40 2.17
CA ASN A 442 -28.68 13.24 2.39
C ASN A 442 -29.25 13.12 3.82
N ASP A 443 -28.92 12.04 4.51
CA ASP A 443 -29.39 11.74 5.87
C ASP A 443 -28.27 11.93 6.90
N THR A 444 -27.22 12.66 6.50
CA THR A 444 -26.07 13.02 7.34
C THR A 444 -26.12 14.48 7.72
N GLN A 445 -26.29 14.75 9.01
CA GLN A 445 -26.46 16.10 9.53
C GLN A 445 -26.11 16.21 11.01
N PHE A 446 -25.83 17.42 11.45
CA PHE A 446 -25.88 17.77 12.87
C PHE A 446 -27.33 18.15 13.22
N ARG A 447 -27.77 17.86 14.45
CA ARG A 447 -29.09 18.27 14.98
C ARG A 447 -30.27 17.89 14.06
N PRO A 448 -30.48 16.59 13.77
CA PRO A 448 -31.65 16.18 13.00
C PRO A 448 -32.93 16.72 13.64
N SER A 449 -33.84 17.18 12.79
CA SER A 449 -35.08 17.85 13.20
C SER A 449 -36.21 17.58 12.21
N GLY A 450 -37.44 17.99 12.55
CA GLY A 450 -38.61 17.80 11.69
C GLY A 450 -38.88 16.31 11.41
N GLU A 451 -39.22 15.98 10.17
CA GLU A 451 -39.58 14.62 9.76
C GLU A 451 -38.44 13.60 9.95
N SER A 452 -37.18 14.04 9.84
CA SER A 452 -36.01 13.16 9.98
C SER A 452 -35.91 12.51 11.37
N LEU A 453 -36.49 13.14 12.42
CA LEU A 453 -36.48 12.61 13.78
C LEU A 453 -37.16 11.24 13.89
N HIS A 454 -38.12 10.93 13.02
CA HIS A 454 -38.79 9.63 13.01
C HIS A 454 -37.85 8.48 12.63
N SER A 455 -36.82 8.77 11.83
CA SER A 455 -35.81 7.79 11.41
C SER A 455 -34.63 7.70 12.38
N VAL A 456 -34.52 8.62 13.36
CA VAL A 456 -33.42 8.62 14.33
C VAL A 456 -33.65 7.58 15.42
N ALA A 457 -32.69 6.68 15.64
CA ALA A 457 -32.71 5.77 16.77
C ALA A 457 -32.47 6.53 18.10
N PRO A 458 -33.17 6.19 19.20
CA PRO A 458 -32.80 6.65 20.55
C PRO A 458 -31.35 6.29 20.89
N THR A 459 -30.71 7.07 21.77
CA THR A 459 -29.30 6.90 22.17
C THR A 459 -29.19 6.42 23.62
N SER A 460 -28.78 7.25 24.58
CA SER A 460 -28.87 6.92 26.02
C SER A 460 -30.18 7.38 26.65
N ALA A 461 -31.04 8.06 25.90
CA ALA A 461 -32.31 8.63 26.34
C ALA A 461 -33.40 8.43 25.28
N PRO A 462 -34.70 8.48 25.65
CA PRO A 462 -35.80 8.28 24.71
C PRO A 462 -35.94 9.46 23.72
N GLU A 463 -35.44 10.64 24.06
CA GLU A 463 -35.42 11.81 23.19
C GLU A 463 -34.56 11.55 21.94
N ARG A 464 -35.12 11.82 20.76
CA ARG A 464 -34.45 11.59 19.48
C ARG A 464 -33.75 12.86 19.00
N GLY A 465 -32.67 12.65 18.26
CA GLY A 465 -31.93 13.71 17.57
C GLY A 465 -31.11 14.64 18.46
N GLN A 466 -31.05 14.36 19.76
CA GLN A 466 -30.12 14.99 20.68
C GLN A 466 -28.83 14.17 20.74
N VAL A 467 -27.69 14.86 20.63
CA VAL A 467 -26.38 14.23 20.77
C VAL A 467 -26.21 13.66 22.18
N ASP A 468 -25.66 12.46 22.27
CA ASP A 468 -25.42 11.73 23.53
C ASP A 468 -24.34 12.39 24.40
N ASP A 469 -23.36 13.03 23.75
CA ASP A 469 -22.29 13.75 24.43
C ASP A 469 -22.81 15.05 25.07
N ASN A 470 -22.86 15.07 26.41
CA ASN A 470 -23.37 16.22 27.17
C ASN A 470 -22.64 17.54 26.86
N VAL A 471 -21.34 17.50 26.54
CA VAL A 471 -20.59 18.73 26.21
C VAL A 471 -21.05 19.26 24.86
N ALA A 472 -21.13 18.40 23.85
CA ALA A 472 -21.66 18.76 22.54
C ALA A 472 -23.11 19.23 22.62
N LEU A 473 -23.95 18.57 23.44
CA LEU A 473 -25.35 18.97 23.66
C LEU A 473 -25.46 20.39 24.17
N ASN A 474 -24.68 20.72 25.21
CA ASN A 474 -24.68 22.06 25.80
C ASN A 474 -23.98 23.11 24.92
N MET A 475 -23.11 22.69 23.99
CA MET A 475 -22.61 23.53 22.90
C MET A 475 -23.63 23.71 21.76
N GLY A 476 -24.90 23.35 21.98
CA GLY A 476 -25.98 23.49 21.00
C GLY A 476 -26.05 22.37 19.97
N GLY A 477 -25.35 21.25 20.20
CA GLY A 477 -25.41 20.03 19.37
C GLY A 477 -24.43 19.98 18.20
N ILE A 478 -23.58 21.00 18.02
CA ILE A 478 -22.59 21.07 16.94
C ILE A 478 -21.20 21.21 17.55
N ALA A 479 -20.39 20.16 17.47
CA ALA A 479 -19.02 20.18 17.95
C ALA A 479 -18.10 19.29 17.10
N GLY A 480 -16.80 19.59 17.09
CA GLY A 480 -15.84 18.78 16.32
C GLY A 480 -15.68 17.35 16.84
N HIS A 481 -15.97 17.12 18.12
CA HIS A 481 -15.75 15.81 18.76
C HIS A 481 -16.95 14.86 18.69
N ALA A 482 -18.17 15.37 18.52
CA ALA A 482 -19.44 14.63 18.55
C ALA A 482 -20.59 15.49 17.95
N GLY A 483 -21.75 14.88 17.69
CA GLY A 483 -22.96 15.58 17.22
C GLY A 483 -23.39 15.27 15.80
N LEU A 484 -22.61 14.49 15.06
CA LEU A 484 -23.01 14.01 13.73
C LEU A 484 -23.99 12.85 13.86
N PHE A 485 -25.06 12.92 13.08
CA PHE A 485 -26.02 11.86 12.84
C PHE A 485 -25.91 11.39 11.39
N THR A 486 -25.98 10.09 11.14
CA THR A 486 -25.86 9.53 9.77
C THR A 486 -26.45 8.12 9.67
N THR A 487 -26.50 7.58 8.46
CA THR A 487 -26.98 6.23 8.12
C THR A 487 -25.83 5.36 7.60
N ALA A 488 -26.02 4.04 7.58
CA ALA A 488 -25.03 3.13 7.00
C ALA A 488 -24.83 3.37 5.48
N PRO A 489 -25.88 3.58 4.66
CA PRO A 489 -25.73 3.96 3.26
C PRO A 489 -24.91 5.25 3.04
N ASP A 490 -25.12 6.29 3.84
CA ASP A 490 -24.38 7.55 3.69
C ASP A 490 -22.90 7.39 4.04
N LEU A 491 -22.59 6.71 5.15
CA LEU A 491 -21.20 6.38 5.49
C LEU A 491 -20.55 5.49 4.42
N ALA A 492 -21.30 4.62 3.75
CA ALA A 492 -20.78 3.83 2.64
C ALA A 492 -20.39 4.72 1.45
N ARG A 493 -21.12 5.81 1.19
CA ARG A 493 -20.73 6.81 0.17
C ARG A 493 -19.44 7.52 0.56
N PHE A 494 -19.31 7.92 1.81
CA PHE A 494 -18.06 8.50 2.33
C PHE A 494 -16.88 7.52 2.18
N ALA A 495 -17.04 6.26 2.60
CA ALA A 495 -15.99 5.24 2.51
C ALA A 495 -15.58 4.93 1.05
N ARG A 496 -16.52 4.92 0.11
CA ARG A 496 -16.22 4.79 -1.33
C ARG A 496 -15.40 5.95 -1.85
N MET A 497 -15.70 7.20 -1.45
CA MET A 497 -14.89 8.37 -1.80
C MET A 497 -13.46 8.22 -1.27
N MET A 498 -13.30 7.77 -0.03
CA MET A 498 -11.99 7.54 0.59
C MET A 498 -11.18 6.48 -0.19
N LEU A 499 -11.82 5.35 -0.56
CA LEU A 499 -11.17 4.29 -1.35
C LEU A 499 -10.90 4.68 -2.80
N ASN A 500 -11.61 5.67 -3.33
CA ASN A 500 -11.50 6.13 -4.72
C ASN A 500 -10.74 7.46 -4.82
N ASN A 501 -9.71 7.63 -3.99
CA ASN A 501 -8.76 8.75 -4.03
C ASN A 501 -9.43 10.13 -4.05
N GLY A 502 -10.48 10.31 -3.24
CA GLY A 502 -11.13 11.60 -3.03
C GLY A 502 -12.29 11.89 -3.97
N GLU A 503 -12.73 10.93 -4.78
CA GLU A 503 -13.78 11.14 -5.79
C GLU A 503 -14.90 10.10 -5.69
N LEU A 504 -16.15 10.53 -5.86
CA LEU A 504 -17.29 9.62 -6.01
C LEU A 504 -18.28 10.18 -7.03
N GLY A 505 -18.68 9.35 -8.00
CA GLY A 505 -19.73 9.71 -8.97
C GLY A 505 -19.41 10.97 -9.80
N GLY A 506 -18.14 11.17 -10.17
CA GLY A 506 -17.66 12.34 -10.90
C GLY A 506 -17.47 13.60 -10.06
N VAL A 507 -17.69 13.53 -8.74
CA VAL A 507 -17.49 14.65 -7.82
C VAL A 507 -16.24 14.40 -6.98
N ARG A 508 -15.26 15.30 -7.09
CA ARG A 508 -14.01 15.28 -6.32
C ARG A 508 -14.14 16.14 -5.07
N VAL A 509 -14.04 15.51 -3.90
CA VAL A 509 -14.00 16.18 -2.59
C VAL A 509 -12.56 16.48 -2.20
N PHE A 510 -11.65 15.52 -2.37
CA PHE A 510 -10.23 15.68 -2.02
C PHE A 510 -9.32 15.43 -3.23
N LYS A 511 -8.16 16.10 -3.24
CA LYS A 511 -7.03 15.66 -4.08
C LYS A 511 -6.48 14.32 -3.59
N PRO A 512 -5.96 13.46 -4.49
CA PRO A 512 -5.34 12.20 -4.10
C PRO A 512 -4.21 12.36 -3.07
N GLU A 513 -3.42 13.44 -3.18
CA GLU A 513 -2.31 13.74 -2.27
C GLU A 513 -2.81 14.09 -0.87
N THR A 514 -3.93 14.82 -0.77
CA THR A 514 -4.55 15.16 0.51
C THR A 514 -5.07 13.92 1.22
N LEU A 515 -5.75 13.00 0.51
CA LEU A 515 -6.18 11.74 1.12
C LEU A 515 -4.99 10.89 1.56
N LYS A 516 -3.95 10.77 0.72
CA LYS A 516 -2.73 10.04 1.10
C LYS A 516 -2.10 10.60 2.37
N LEU A 517 -2.05 11.93 2.50
CA LEU A 517 -1.56 12.58 3.71
C LEU A 517 -2.47 12.28 4.91
N MET A 518 -3.79 12.42 4.72
CA MET A 518 -4.80 12.24 5.76
C MET A 518 -4.83 10.81 6.33
N THR A 519 -4.54 9.79 5.51
CA THR A 519 -4.68 8.37 5.87
C THR A 519 -3.36 7.63 6.05
N SER A 520 -2.21 8.30 5.93
CA SER A 520 -0.89 7.71 6.21
C SER A 520 -0.50 7.87 7.68
N VAL A 521 0.50 7.13 8.15
CA VAL A 521 1.03 7.34 9.51
C VAL A 521 1.66 8.72 9.61
N GLN A 522 1.12 9.53 10.52
CA GLN A 522 1.53 10.91 10.77
C GLN A 522 1.99 11.10 12.22
N SER A 523 1.74 10.12 13.08
CA SER A 523 2.31 10.04 14.43
C SER A 523 3.81 9.72 14.39
N PRO A 524 4.63 10.38 15.24
CA PRO A 524 6.04 10.02 15.42
C PRO A 524 6.24 8.55 15.81
N PRO A 525 7.33 7.87 15.37
CA PRO A 525 7.59 6.47 15.70
C PRO A 525 7.73 6.17 17.20
N ASP A 526 8.10 7.18 18.00
CA ASP A 526 8.30 7.13 19.44
C ASP A 526 7.07 7.54 20.25
N LEU A 527 5.97 7.98 19.61
CA LEU A 527 4.74 8.33 20.31
C LEU A 527 4.18 7.11 21.06
N ARG A 528 3.93 7.27 22.38
CA ARG A 528 3.40 6.22 23.27
C ARG A 528 2.13 6.66 23.97
N SER A 529 1.31 5.70 24.40
CA SER A 529 0.14 5.94 25.23
C SER A 529 0.40 5.60 26.71
N PRO A 530 0.49 6.59 27.61
CA PRO A 530 0.67 6.35 29.05
C PRO A 530 -0.47 5.51 29.66
N ASP A 531 -1.71 5.78 29.24
CA ASP A 531 -2.91 5.06 29.68
C ASP A 531 -2.95 3.59 29.24
N ALA A 532 -2.14 3.25 28.23
CA ALA A 532 -2.01 1.92 27.67
C ALA A 532 -0.65 1.29 27.98
N LYS A 533 -0.09 1.50 29.18
CA LYS A 533 1.21 0.90 29.60
C LYS A 533 2.36 1.28 28.64
N ASN A 534 2.34 2.51 28.12
CA ASN A 534 3.32 3.04 27.17
C ASN A 534 3.46 2.21 25.88
N LEU A 535 2.37 1.62 25.39
CA LEU A 535 2.37 0.97 24.08
C LEU A 535 2.53 2.00 22.95
N PRO A 536 3.20 1.62 21.83
CA PRO A 536 3.30 2.46 20.63
C PRO A 536 1.93 2.82 20.07
N VAL A 537 1.89 3.94 19.36
CA VAL A 537 0.67 4.47 18.74
C VAL A 537 0.95 4.78 17.27
N ARG A 538 0.05 4.35 16.38
CA ARG A 538 0.07 4.79 14.98
C ARG A 538 -1.26 5.41 14.61
N ARG A 539 -1.18 6.65 14.13
CA ARG A 539 -2.35 7.43 13.73
C ARG A 539 -2.11 8.21 12.45
N ALA A 540 -3.20 8.44 11.75
CA ALA A 540 -3.27 9.38 10.64
C ALA A 540 -3.89 10.70 11.13
N LEU A 541 -4.04 11.68 10.24
CA LEU A 541 -4.66 12.97 10.59
C LEU A 541 -6.17 12.77 10.80
N GLY A 542 -6.57 12.60 12.05
CA GLY A 542 -7.96 12.37 12.46
C GLY A 542 -8.44 10.91 12.41
N TRP A 543 -7.58 9.97 12.00
CA TRP A 543 -7.93 8.55 11.91
C TRP A 543 -7.07 7.67 12.82
N ASP A 544 -7.68 6.63 13.37
CA ASP A 544 -6.93 5.53 13.98
C ASP A 544 -6.36 4.61 12.89
N ILE A 545 -5.15 4.07 13.13
CA ILE A 545 -4.51 3.03 12.32
C ILE A 545 -4.17 1.81 13.19
N ASP A 546 -3.47 2.05 14.31
CA ASP A 546 -3.06 1.02 15.27
C ASP A 546 -2.83 1.69 16.64
N THR A 547 -3.92 2.13 17.27
CA THR A 547 -3.91 2.69 18.63
C THR A 547 -4.41 1.65 19.63
N PRO A 548 -3.71 1.44 20.76
CA PRO A 548 -4.13 0.50 21.81
C PRO A 548 -5.24 1.12 22.68
N TYR A 549 -6.47 1.21 22.15
CA TYR A 549 -7.62 1.66 22.93
C TYR A 549 -7.95 0.65 24.05
N ARG A 550 -8.09 1.14 25.28
CA ARG A 550 -8.39 0.32 26.46
C ARG A 550 -9.89 0.01 26.55
N THR A 551 -10.25 -1.25 26.83
CA THR A 551 -11.62 -1.63 27.17
C THR A 551 -11.62 -2.57 28.39
N PRO A 552 -12.02 -2.15 29.61
CA PRO A 552 -12.15 -3.07 30.75
C PRO A 552 -13.22 -4.16 30.46
N PRO A 553 -13.12 -5.41 30.96
CA PRO A 553 -12.08 -5.98 31.83
C PRO A 553 -10.91 -6.68 31.10
N HIS A 554 -10.89 -6.72 29.76
CA HIS A 554 -9.85 -7.42 28.98
C HIS A 554 -8.86 -6.47 28.29
N ASN A 555 -7.81 -7.03 27.67
CA ASN A 555 -6.76 -6.29 26.98
C ASN A 555 -7.31 -5.41 25.82
N TYR A 556 -6.43 -4.59 25.25
CA TYR A 556 -6.68 -3.68 24.12
C TYR A 556 -7.48 -4.35 22.98
N THR A 557 -8.48 -3.65 22.46
CA THR A 557 -9.33 -4.14 21.37
C THR A 557 -8.84 -3.62 20.03
N LEU A 558 -8.55 -4.54 19.10
CA LEU A 558 -8.22 -4.19 17.71
C LEU A 558 -9.51 -4.06 16.89
N HIS A 559 -10.03 -2.85 16.70
CA HIS A 559 -11.28 -2.62 15.96
C HIS A 559 -11.21 -3.04 14.49
N ARG A 560 -10.00 -3.10 13.92
CA ARG A 560 -9.72 -3.68 12.60
C ARG A 560 -9.88 -5.20 12.52
N GLY A 561 -10.14 -5.87 13.63
CA GLY A 561 -10.17 -7.33 13.69
C GLY A 561 -8.77 -7.94 13.64
N ALA A 562 -8.72 -9.27 13.52
CA ALA A 562 -7.47 -10.02 13.49
C ALA A 562 -6.77 -10.03 12.12
N LEU A 563 -7.51 -9.75 11.04
CA LEU A 563 -7.04 -10.01 9.67
C LEU A 563 -6.84 -8.77 8.81
N PHE A 564 -7.60 -7.68 9.00
CA PHE A 564 -7.30 -6.47 8.23
C PHE A 564 -5.89 -5.98 8.58
N PRO A 565 -5.05 -5.69 7.57
CA PRO A 565 -3.65 -5.35 7.79
C PRO A 565 -3.51 -3.99 8.49
N VAL A 566 -2.39 -3.78 9.19
CA VAL A 566 -2.07 -2.45 9.71
C VAL A 566 -1.78 -1.52 8.53
N GLY A 567 -2.41 -0.35 8.54
CA GLY A 567 -2.45 0.58 7.41
C GLY A 567 -3.87 0.78 6.86
N GLY A 568 -4.82 -0.10 7.22
CA GLY A 568 -6.23 0.27 7.29
C GLY A 568 -6.47 1.34 8.37
N TYR A 569 -7.57 2.07 8.23
CA TYR A 569 -7.88 3.18 9.12
C TYR A 569 -9.38 3.28 9.44
N GLY A 570 -9.70 3.82 10.61
CA GLY A 570 -11.09 3.91 11.06
C GLY A 570 -11.29 4.75 12.32
N HIS A 571 -12.51 4.71 12.83
CA HIS A 571 -12.87 5.31 14.12
C HIS A 571 -14.11 4.63 14.70
N THR A 572 -14.21 4.59 16.03
CA THR A 572 -15.38 4.11 16.78
C THR A 572 -16.10 5.24 17.52
N GLY A 573 -17.35 5.00 17.90
CA GLY A 573 -18.20 5.94 18.62
C GLY A 573 -18.65 5.38 19.97
N TRP A 574 -18.75 6.24 20.99
CA TRP A 574 -19.22 5.90 22.34
C TRP A 574 -20.60 5.23 22.37
N THR A 575 -21.48 5.61 21.44
CA THR A 575 -22.81 5.03 21.25
C THR A 575 -22.78 3.60 20.71
N GLY A 576 -21.61 3.08 20.31
CA GLY A 576 -21.41 1.70 19.81
C GLY A 576 -21.07 1.61 18.33
N GLN A 577 -20.87 2.75 17.65
CA GLN A 577 -20.70 2.80 16.21
C GLN A 577 -19.26 2.48 15.78
N MET A 578 -19.10 1.96 14.57
CA MET A 578 -17.79 1.70 13.96
C MET A 578 -17.82 2.00 12.46
N LEU A 579 -16.76 2.65 11.99
CA LEU A 579 -16.35 2.71 10.58
C LEU A 579 -14.89 2.25 10.49
N TRP A 580 -14.62 1.24 9.67
CA TRP A 580 -13.26 0.79 9.35
C TRP A 580 -13.09 0.62 7.83
N ILE A 581 -12.00 1.14 7.28
CA ILE A 581 -11.69 1.15 5.85
C ILE A 581 -10.32 0.50 5.63
N ASP A 582 -10.28 -0.54 4.83
CA ASP A 582 -9.07 -1.23 4.40
C ASP A 582 -8.76 -0.93 2.92
N PRO A 583 -7.79 -0.06 2.63
CA PRO A 583 -7.46 0.32 1.26
C PRO A 583 -6.79 -0.82 0.47
N PHE A 584 -6.17 -1.79 1.15
CA PHE A 584 -5.45 -2.88 0.50
C PHE A 584 -6.39 -3.86 -0.19
N SER A 585 -7.40 -4.36 0.53
CA SER A 585 -8.42 -5.24 -0.05
C SER A 585 -9.58 -4.48 -0.72
N LYS A 586 -9.58 -3.14 -0.61
CA LYS A 586 -10.68 -2.24 -0.99
C LYS A 586 -12.00 -2.64 -0.33
N THR A 587 -11.92 -2.94 0.96
CA THR A 587 -13.04 -3.37 1.80
C THR A 587 -13.28 -2.34 2.88
N PHE A 588 -14.54 -2.08 3.22
CA PHE A 588 -14.88 -1.31 4.42
C PHE A 588 -16.03 -1.96 5.18
N VAL A 589 -16.09 -1.66 6.47
CA VAL A 589 -17.08 -2.18 7.42
C VAL A 589 -17.68 -1.00 8.17
N ILE A 590 -19.01 -0.93 8.18
CA ILE A 590 -19.79 0.00 8.97
C ILE A 590 -20.73 -0.84 9.85
N PHE A 591 -20.71 -0.56 11.14
CA PHE A 591 -21.62 -1.17 12.10
C PHE A 591 -22.23 -0.05 12.94
N LEU A 592 -23.54 0.15 12.79
CA LEU A 592 -24.30 1.14 13.55
C LEU A 592 -25.35 0.42 14.40
N CYS A 593 -25.34 0.60 15.71
CA CYS A 593 -26.26 -0.06 16.64
C CYS A 593 -26.96 0.92 17.58
N ASN A 594 -28.13 0.50 18.06
CA ASN A 594 -28.78 1.09 19.23
C ASN A 594 -28.60 0.17 20.44
N ARG A 595 -28.24 0.75 21.58
CA ARG A 595 -28.06 0.07 22.88
C ARG A 595 -29.04 0.54 23.96
N TYR A 596 -30.01 1.39 23.63
CA TYR A 596 -31.02 1.90 24.55
C TYR A 596 -32.00 0.80 25.01
N GLY A 597 -31.55 -0.05 25.93
CA GLY A 597 -32.31 -1.16 26.49
C GLY A 597 -33.16 -0.76 27.71
N PRO A 598 -34.15 -1.60 28.09
CA PRO A 598 -35.05 -1.32 29.21
C PRO A 598 -34.41 -1.41 30.59
N ASP A 599 -33.25 -2.06 30.72
CA ASP A 599 -32.52 -2.35 31.97
C ASP A 599 -31.36 -1.40 32.25
N GLY A 600 -31.04 -0.49 31.31
CA GLY A 600 -29.98 0.52 31.47
C GLY A 600 -28.57 -0.08 31.62
N LYS A 601 -28.39 -1.37 31.27
CA LYS A 601 -27.09 -2.04 31.37
C LYS A 601 -26.10 -1.44 30.38
N ASP A 602 -24.91 -1.13 30.85
CA ASP A 602 -23.82 -0.72 29.98
C ASP A 602 -23.20 -1.93 29.27
N THR A 603 -23.43 -2.05 27.97
CA THR A 603 -22.95 -3.15 27.10
C THR A 603 -21.79 -2.75 26.19
N ARG A 604 -21.20 -1.55 26.38
CA ARG A 604 -20.14 -1.03 25.49
C ARG A 604 -18.90 -1.94 25.41
N PRO A 605 -18.38 -2.49 26.52
CA PRO A 605 -17.23 -3.39 26.44
C PRO A 605 -17.45 -4.56 25.50
N GLU A 606 -18.61 -5.20 25.59
CA GLU A 606 -19.02 -6.31 24.74
C GLU A 606 -19.17 -5.85 23.27
N VAL A 607 -19.72 -4.66 23.04
CA VAL A 607 -19.90 -4.12 21.68
C VAL A 607 -18.57 -3.84 21.02
N TYR A 608 -17.58 -3.35 21.75
CA TYR A 608 -16.23 -3.16 21.21
C TYR A 608 -15.55 -4.51 20.90
N GLN A 609 -15.75 -5.55 21.71
CA GLN A 609 -15.27 -6.90 21.35
C GLN A 609 -15.98 -7.43 20.10
N MET A 610 -17.28 -7.13 19.95
CA MET A 610 -18.03 -7.50 18.75
C MET A 610 -17.53 -6.74 17.52
N HIS A 611 -17.08 -5.48 17.62
CA HIS A 611 -16.41 -4.78 16.51
C HIS A 611 -15.22 -5.57 15.98
N HIS A 612 -14.36 -6.07 16.87
CA HIS A 612 -13.22 -6.92 16.49
C HIS A 612 -13.68 -8.18 15.75
N ARG A 613 -14.72 -8.85 16.25
CA ARG A 613 -15.27 -10.05 15.62
C ARG A 613 -15.90 -9.75 14.25
N ILE A 614 -16.68 -8.70 14.13
CA ILE A 614 -17.32 -8.24 12.89
C ILE A 614 -16.27 -7.95 11.82
N SER A 615 -15.24 -7.16 12.15
CA SER A 615 -14.15 -6.84 11.21
C SER A 615 -13.38 -8.09 10.79
N THR A 616 -13.15 -9.03 11.72
CA THR A 616 -12.51 -10.32 11.41
C THR A 616 -13.35 -11.14 10.44
N LEU A 617 -14.64 -11.31 10.70
CA LEU A 617 -15.55 -12.06 9.83
C LEU A 617 -15.72 -11.40 8.46
N ALA A 618 -15.78 -10.07 8.41
CA ALA A 618 -15.80 -9.33 7.16
C ALA A 618 -14.56 -9.63 6.30
N ALA A 619 -13.37 -9.65 6.90
CA ALA A 619 -12.14 -10.05 6.22
C ALA A 619 -12.11 -11.54 5.83
N GLU A 620 -12.63 -12.45 6.68
CA GLU A 620 -12.72 -13.88 6.33
C GLU A 620 -13.67 -14.16 5.16
N ALA A 621 -14.74 -13.36 5.04
CA ALA A 621 -15.73 -13.46 3.98
C ALA A 621 -15.16 -13.09 2.60
N VAL A 622 -14.11 -12.28 2.53
CA VAL A 622 -13.49 -11.81 1.29
C VAL A 622 -12.87 -12.98 0.49
N LYS A 623 -13.21 -13.09 -0.80
CA LYS A 623 -12.62 -14.07 -1.75
C LYS A 623 -11.43 -13.51 -2.54
N GLY A 624 -10.38 -14.29 -2.74
CA GLY A 624 -9.27 -13.92 -3.65
C GLY A 624 -8.45 -12.71 -3.19
N PHE A 625 -8.34 -12.49 -1.88
CA PHE A 625 -7.36 -11.59 -1.26
C PHE A 625 -6.70 -12.34 -0.10
N ASP A 626 -5.37 -12.32 -0.04
CA ASP A 626 -4.61 -12.97 1.03
C ASP A 626 -4.22 -11.95 2.10
N PHE A 627 -4.94 -11.96 3.22
CA PHE A 627 -4.67 -11.08 4.36
C PHE A 627 -3.41 -11.44 5.14
N LYS A 628 -2.78 -12.61 4.89
CA LYS A 628 -1.55 -13.02 5.58
C LYS A 628 -0.31 -12.39 4.97
N SER A 629 -0.35 -12.03 3.68
CA SER A 629 0.78 -11.46 2.94
C SER A 629 0.33 -10.24 2.14
N VAL A 630 0.23 -9.09 2.82
CA VAL A 630 -0.20 -7.84 2.20
C VAL A 630 1.01 -6.94 1.94
N LEU A 631 1.38 -6.78 0.67
CA LEU A 631 2.45 -5.87 0.27
C LEU A 631 2.09 -4.42 0.64
N GLY A 632 3.00 -3.74 1.34
CA GLY A 632 2.82 -2.35 1.78
C GLY A 632 2.05 -2.18 3.09
N ALA A 633 1.56 -3.27 3.70
CA ALA A 633 1.04 -3.23 5.05
C ALA A 633 2.14 -2.93 6.07
N LEU A 634 1.78 -2.24 7.14
CA LEU A 634 2.67 -1.94 8.26
C LEU A 634 2.79 -3.16 9.19
N PRO A 635 3.90 -3.31 9.94
CA PRO A 635 4.06 -4.43 10.86
C PRO A 635 3.17 -4.28 12.10
N ASN A 636 2.62 -5.37 12.65
CA ASN A 636 1.83 -5.35 13.89
C ASN A 636 2.65 -4.84 15.10
N GLN A 637 2.07 -3.95 15.93
CA GLN A 637 2.73 -3.46 17.15
C GLN A 637 2.93 -4.54 18.23
N ALA A 638 2.06 -5.55 18.30
CA ALA A 638 2.19 -6.68 19.23
C ALA A 638 3.45 -7.54 18.99
N ALA A 639 4.12 -7.36 17.85
CA ALA A 639 5.38 -8.03 17.52
C ALA A 639 6.64 -7.30 18.04
N VAL A 640 6.51 -6.21 18.82
CA VAL A 640 7.66 -5.43 19.30
C VAL A 640 7.69 -5.36 20.83
N LYS A 641 7.88 -6.51 21.47
CA LYS A 641 8.64 -6.63 22.72
C LYS A 641 9.64 -7.77 22.52
N THR A 642 10.79 -7.45 21.95
CA THR A 642 11.87 -8.42 21.80
C THR A 642 12.90 -8.10 22.87
N THR A 643 12.95 -8.94 23.91
CA THR A 643 13.99 -8.88 24.95
C THR A 643 15.32 -9.26 24.31
N PRO A 644 16.45 -8.64 24.70
CA PRO A 644 17.76 -9.09 24.26
C PRO A 644 17.95 -10.60 24.46
N PHE A 645 18.63 -11.24 23.52
CA PHE A 645 18.82 -12.69 23.49
C PHE A 645 20.32 -13.00 23.40
N THR A 646 20.81 -13.96 24.16
CA THR A 646 22.19 -14.47 24.03
C THR A 646 22.14 -15.90 23.54
N ASN A 647 22.84 -16.20 22.45
CA ASN A 647 22.84 -17.53 21.84
C ASN A 647 23.83 -18.50 22.54
N SER A 648 23.91 -19.74 22.05
CA SER A 648 24.79 -20.77 22.61
C SER A 648 26.29 -20.50 22.46
N LEU A 649 26.68 -19.53 21.61
CA LEU A 649 28.06 -19.07 21.43
C LEU A 649 28.41 -17.85 22.30
N GLY A 650 27.44 -17.35 23.08
CA GLY A 650 27.60 -16.14 23.88
C GLY A 650 27.44 -14.83 23.10
N MET A 651 27.01 -14.89 21.84
CA MET A 651 26.71 -13.72 21.02
C MET A 651 25.43 -13.06 21.53
N LYS A 652 25.48 -11.75 21.79
CA LYS A 652 24.35 -10.96 22.30
C LYS A 652 23.59 -10.33 21.14
N PHE A 653 22.27 -10.49 21.11
CA PHE A 653 21.38 -9.94 20.12
C PHE A 653 20.44 -8.92 20.77
N VAL A 654 20.37 -7.72 20.19
CA VAL A 654 19.61 -6.58 20.71
C VAL A 654 18.48 -6.20 19.75
N PRO A 655 17.35 -5.68 20.27
CA PRO A 655 16.23 -5.25 19.44
C PRO A 655 16.60 -4.04 18.58
N VAL A 656 16.15 -4.04 17.32
CA VAL A 656 16.21 -2.87 16.46
C VAL A 656 14.78 -2.35 16.25
N PRO A 657 14.43 -1.16 16.78
CA PRO A 657 13.09 -0.62 16.67
C PRO A 657 12.62 -0.48 15.22
N GLY A 658 11.38 -0.92 14.94
CA GLY A 658 10.76 -0.78 13.63
C GLY A 658 10.94 -1.97 12.67
N ILE A 659 11.75 -2.97 13.03
CA ILE A 659 11.98 -4.19 12.23
C ILE A 659 11.87 -5.46 13.10
N GLN A 660 11.47 -6.60 12.52
CA GLN A 660 11.16 -7.85 13.24
C GLN A 660 12.37 -8.79 13.39
N ILE A 661 13.49 -8.26 13.87
CA ILE A 661 14.71 -9.04 14.15
C ILE A 661 15.34 -8.64 15.48
N LEU A 662 16.21 -9.49 16.00
CA LEU A 662 17.24 -9.09 16.95
C LEU A 662 18.59 -9.06 16.20
N MET A 663 19.34 -7.96 16.27
CA MET A 663 20.64 -7.83 15.61
C MET A 663 21.76 -8.17 16.58
N CYS A 664 22.77 -8.93 16.14
CA CYS A 664 23.94 -9.18 16.96
C CYS A 664 24.63 -7.84 17.29
N ALA A 665 24.91 -7.62 18.59
CA ALA A 665 25.49 -6.40 19.12
C ALA A 665 26.92 -6.17 18.62
N HIS A 666 27.57 -7.18 18.06
CA HIS A 666 28.92 -7.11 17.53
C HIS A 666 29.08 -8.00 16.28
N GLU A 667 30.18 -7.78 15.55
CA GLU A 667 30.62 -8.63 14.43
C GLU A 667 30.87 -10.08 14.89
N THR A 668 30.72 -11.05 13.99
CA THR A 668 31.00 -12.46 14.33
C THR A 668 32.48 -12.62 14.66
N ARG A 669 32.80 -13.11 15.86
CA ARG A 669 34.20 -13.24 16.31
C ARG A 669 34.87 -14.41 15.61
N ARG A 670 36.20 -14.37 15.57
CA ARG A 670 37.04 -15.49 15.14
C ARG A 670 36.70 -16.77 15.91
N ALA A 671 36.48 -16.68 17.24
CA ALA A 671 36.08 -17.83 18.05
C ALA A 671 34.72 -18.41 17.66
N ASP A 672 33.75 -17.55 17.33
CA ASP A 672 32.41 -17.98 16.90
C ASP A 672 32.51 -18.75 15.58
N TYR A 673 33.22 -18.20 14.59
CA TYR A 673 33.43 -18.83 13.29
C TYR A 673 34.30 -20.10 13.38
N ALA A 674 35.27 -20.15 14.30
CA ALA A 674 36.06 -21.35 14.57
C ALA A 674 35.18 -22.51 15.08
N ALA A 675 34.16 -22.24 15.91
CA ALA A 675 33.21 -23.24 16.36
C ALA A 675 32.39 -23.84 15.21
N TYR A 676 32.03 -23.01 14.22
CA TYR A 676 31.43 -23.47 12.96
C TYR A 676 32.39 -24.34 12.17
N ALA A 677 33.60 -23.84 11.88
CA ALA A 677 34.59 -24.53 11.05
C ALA A 677 35.02 -25.88 11.66
N ALA A 678 35.07 -26.00 12.98
CA ALA A 678 35.37 -27.25 13.67
C ALA A 678 34.34 -28.38 13.43
N THR A 679 33.11 -28.01 13.04
CA THR A 679 32.01 -28.97 12.79
C THR A 679 31.57 -29.03 11.33
N ASN A 680 32.15 -28.20 10.46
CA ASN A 680 31.86 -28.18 9.03
C ASN A 680 33.15 -28.27 8.21
N ALA A 681 33.46 -29.47 7.73
CA ALA A 681 34.65 -29.74 6.91
C ALA A 681 34.68 -28.97 5.57
N ALA A 682 33.55 -28.42 5.12
CA ALA A 682 33.48 -27.60 3.91
C ALA A 682 33.84 -26.12 4.17
N ALA A 683 34.08 -25.72 5.42
CA ALA A 683 34.53 -24.37 5.74
C ALA A 683 35.92 -24.10 5.16
N ASP A 684 36.04 -23.04 4.36
CA ASP A 684 37.32 -22.62 3.79
C ASP A 684 38.33 -22.27 4.91
N PRO A 685 39.61 -22.69 4.85
CA PRO A 685 40.59 -22.45 5.91
C PRO A 685 41.32 -21.10 5.81
N SER A 686 41.11 -20.32 4.75
CA SER A 686 41.90 -19.11 4.48
C SER A 686 41.68 -17.95 5.46
N TRP A 687 40.66 -18.02 6.32
CA TRP A 687 40.47 -17.07 7.43
C TRP A 687 41.46 -17.28 8.59
N GLN A 688 42.14 -18.43 8.65
CA GLN A 688 42.99 -18.77 9.80
C GLN A 688 44.30 -17.96 9.85
N ASN A 689 44.94 -17.71 8.70
CA ASN A 689 46.29 -17.13 8.63
C ASN A 689 46.33 -15.91 7.70
N VAL A 690 45.47 -14.93 7.96
CA VAL A 690 45.40 -13.70 7.17
C VAL A 690 46.46 -12.72 7.67
N ALA A 691 47.29 -12.21 6.77
CA ALA A 691 48.35 -11.26 7.11
C ALA A 691 48.52 -10.17 6.05
N ILE A 692 48.98 -9.00 6.48
CA ILE A 692 49.45 -7.90 5.63
C ILE A 692 50.84 -7.48 6.10
N GLU A 693 51.84 -7.51 5.22
CA GLU A 693 53.23 -7.13 5.56
C GLU A 693 53.75 -7.77 6.87
N LYS A 694 53.40 -9.05 7.10
CA LYS A 694 53.71 -9.87 8.30
C LYS A 694 52.94 -9.52 9.58
N ILE A 695 51.96 -8.61 9.51
CA ILE A 695 51.02 -8.32 10.60
C ILE A 695 49.79 -9.19 10.40
N LEU A 696 49.46 -10.03 11.39
CA LEU A 696 48.27 -10.87 11.34
C LEU A 696 47.01 -10.02 11.51
N VAL A 697 45.95 -10.35 10.76
CA VAL A 697 44.65 -9.66 10.78
C VAL A 697 43.59 -10.63 11.31
N GLY A 698 42.73 -10.17 12.23
CA GLY A 698 41.68 -10.96 12.85
C GLY A 698 42.25 -12.17 13.59
N ALA A 699 43.33 -11.97 14.36
CA ALA A 699 44.13 -13.07 14.91
C ALA A 699 43.65 -13.50 16.31
N GLY A 700 43.20 -12.55 17.13
CA GLY A 700 42.62 -12.81 18.44
C GLY A 700 41.28 -13.53 18.36
N ASN A 701 40.96 -14.31 19.39
CA ASN A 701 39.67 -15.01 19.49
C ASN A 701 38.47 -14.06 19.56
N ASP A 702 38.66 -12.88 20.17
CA ASP A 702 37.65 -11.84 20.30
C ASP A 702 37.71 -10.78 19.19
N GLU A 703 38.62 -10.92 18.23
CA GLU A 703 38.61 -10.09 17.01
C GLU A 703 37.57 -10.63 16.01
N PRO A 704 37.06 -9.81 15.07
CA PRO A 704 36.15 -10.29 14.04
C PRO A 704 36.81 -11.33 13.14
N VAL A 705 36.02 -12.29 12.67
CA VAL A 705 36.48 -13.17 11.59
C VAL A 705 36.67 -12.36 10.31
N VAL A 706 37.78 -12.59 9.62
CA VAL A 706 38.15 -11.91 8.38
C VAL A 706 38.32 -12.88 7.23
N ASN A 707 38.38 -12.34 6.00
CA ASN A 707 38.58 -13.13 4.78
C ASN A 707 37.48 -14.17 4.53
N VAL A 708 36.25 -13.80 4.91
CA VAL A 708 35.03 -14.59 4.69
C VAL A 708 34.23 -14.03 3.53
N SER A 709 33.73 -14.93 2.69
CA SER A 709 32.83 -14.61 1.57
C SER A 709 31.37 -14.49 2.05
N TRP A 710 30.49 -14.01 1.19
CA TRP A 710 29.06 -13.98 1.49
C TRP A 710 28.52 -15.40 1.68
N ASP A 711 28.97 -16.34 0.85
CA ASP A 711 28.58 -17.76 0.93
C ASP A 711 29.04 -18.40 2.25
N ASP A 712 30.25 -18.09 2.71
CA ASP A 712 30.77 -18.53 4.02
C ASP A 712 29.88 -18.02 5.18
N ALA A 713 29.53 -16.74 5.13
CA ALA A 713 28.72 -16.08 6.14
C ALA A 713 27.29 -16.67 6.19
N LYS A 714 26.68 -16.94 5.03
CA LYS A 714 25.40 -17.65 4.93
C LYS A 714 25.47 -19.07 5.46
N ALA A 715 26.54 -19.79 5.16
CA ALA A 715 26.74 -21.15 5.65
C ALA A 715 26.88 -21.19 7.18
N PHE A 716 27.58 -20.20 7.77
CA PHE A 716 27.63 -20.01 9.22
C PHE A 716 26.22 -19.77 9.81
N CYS A 717 25.44 -18.83 9.24
CA CYS A 717 24.08 -18.56 9.73
C CYS A 717 23.19 -19.80 9.67
N ALA A 718 23.23 -20.55 8.57
CA ALA A 718 22.48 -21.78 8.40
C ALA A 718 22.87 -22.87 9.40
N TRP A 719 24.18 -23.02 9.66
CA TRP A 719 24.70 -23.93 10.68
C TRP A 719 24.23 -23.55 12.08
N LEU A 720 24.35 -22.27 12.44
CA LEU A 720 23.94 -21.77 13.75
C LEU A 720 22.42 -21.97 13.95
N GLY A 721 21.64 -21.73 12.91
CA GLY A 721 20.19 -21.97 12.94
C GLY A 721 19.83 -23.43 13.14
N LYS A 722 20.51 -24.35 12.45
CA LYS A 722 20.33 -25.80 12.66
C LYS A 722 20.75 -26.22 14.07
N LYS A 723 21.84 -25.66 14.60
CA LYS A 723 22.36 -25.97 15.94
C LYS A 723 21.37 -25.57 17.04
N GLU A 724 20.68 -24.45 16.88
CA GLU A 724 19.82 -23.88 17.94
C GLU A 724 18.32 -24.03 17.70
N GLY A 725 17.90 -24.57 16.56
CA GLY A 725 16.48 -24.65 16.18
C GLY A 725 15.85 -23.26 16.01
N ARG A 726 16.60 -22.31 15.44
CA ARG A 726 16.20 -20.91 15.24
C ARG A 726 16.60 -20.44 13.85
N THR A 727 16.05 -19.32 13.40
CA THR A 727 16.39 -18.75 12.08
C THR A 727 17.40 -17.62 12.22
N TYR A 728 18.66 -17.88 11.83
CA TYR A 728 19.69 -16.85 11.68
C TYR A 728 19.93 -16.53 10.21
N ARG A 729 20.24 -15.26 9.92
CA ARG A 729 20.65 -14.80 8.58
C ARG A 729 21.54 -13.56 8.69
N LEU A 730 22.02 -13.06 7.56
CA LEU A 730 22.66 -11.76 7.48
C LEU A 730 21.61 -10.64 7.64
N PRO A 731 21.99 -9.47 8.17
CA PRO A 731 21.11 -8.29 8.13
C PRO A 731 20.80 -7.91 6.69
N THR A 732 19.62 -7.38 6.45
CA THR A 732 19.32 -6.71 5.17
C THR A 732 19.89 -5.30 5.14
N ASP A 733 20.06 -4.72 3.95
CA ASP A 733 20.50 -3.34 3.73
C ASP A 733 19.60 -2.34 4.46
N HIS A 734 18.29 -2.57 4.43
CA HIS A 734 17.34 -1.71 5.14
C HIS A 734 17.48 -1.84 6.65
N GLU A 735 17.60 -3.06 7.17
CA GLU A 735 17.78 -3.28 8.61
C GLU A 735 19.10 -2.67 9.12
N TRP A 736 20.15 -2.71 8.31
CA TRP A 736 21.39 -1.99 8.58
C TRP A 736 21.17 -0.48 8.63
N SER A 737 20.47 0.09 7.64
CA SER A 737 20.14 1.52 7.61
C SER A 737 19.35 1.97 8.84
N VAL A 738 18.42 1.15 9.33
CA VAL A 738 17.70 1.40 10.59
C VAL A 738 18.67 1.32 11.78
N ALA A 739 19.50 0.28 11.85
CA ALA A 739 20.45 0.08 12.95
C ALA A 739 21.50 1.20 13.07
N VAL A 740 21.96 1.75 11.95
CA VAL A 740 22.94 2.86 11.93
C VAL A 740 22.27 4.26 12.00
N GLY A 741 20.94 4.32 12.13
CA GLY A 741 20.20 5.56 12.40
C GLY A 741 19.82 6.41 11.19
N ILE A 742 19.88 5.85 9.97
CA ILE A 742 19.51 6.57 8.73
C ILE A 742 18.22 6.06 8.07
N GLY A 743 17.60 5.00 8.59
CA GLY A 743 16.46 4.34 7.94
C GLY A 743 15.28 5.25 7.60
N ALA A 744 14.99 6.27 8.43
CA ALA A 744 13.91 7.23 8.19
C ALA A 744 14.26 8.31 7.13
N GLN A 745 15.53 8.46 6.79
CA GLN A 745 16.02 9.42 5.79
C GLN A 745 16.08 8.80 4.40
N GLU A 746 15.94 7.48 4.29
CA GLU A 746 15.88 6.76 3.03
C GLU A 746 14.43 6.65 2.54
N PRO A 747 14.16 6.80 1.23
CA PRO A 747 12.81 6.76 0.68
C PRO A 747 12.13 5.41 0.96
N ALA A 748 10.87 5.46 1.43
CA ALA A 748 10.12 4.28 1.86
C ALA A 748 9.76 3.28 0.73
N THR A 749 9.83 3.70 -0.54
CA THR A 749 9.54 2.85 -1.72
C THR A 749 10.29 3.33 -2.96
N GLY A 750 10.75 2.40 -3.80
CA GLY A 750 11.21 2.70 -5.17
C GLY A 750 12.70 2.97 -5.35
N ALA A 751 13.51 3.01 -4.27
CA ALA A 751 14.96 3.12 -4.37
C ALA A 751 15.63 1.74 -4.42
N THR A 752 16.65 1.61 -5.27
CA THR A 752 17.56 0.46 -5.26
C THR A 752 18.69 0.70 -4.26
N THR A 753 19.28 -0.37 -3.73
CA THR A 753 20.49 -0.34 -2.89
C THR A 753 21.64 0.43 -3.55
N GLU A 754 21.83 0.25 -4.86
CA GLU A 754 22.77 1.06 -5.66
C GLU A 754 22.41 2.56 -5.62
N SER A 755 21.14 2.90 -5.84
CA SER A 755 20.68 4.29 -5.83
C SER A 755 20.74 4.94 -4.45
N LEU A 756 20.80 4.17 -3.36
CA LEU A 756 20.93 4.67 -1.99
C LEU A 756 22.39 4.88 -1.58
N SER A 757 23.34 4.25 -2.30
CA SER A 757 24.76 4.31 -1.95
C SER A 757 25.28 5.74 -1.94
N ALA A 758 25.88 6.13 -0.82
CA ALA A 758 26.50 7.44 -0.58
C ALA A 758 25.56 8.64 -0.83
N LYS A 759 24.23 8.45 -0.76
CA LYS A 759 23.26 9.54 -1.01
C LYS A 759 23.14 10.50 0.15
N ILE A 760 23.21 10.00 1.39
CA ILE A 760 23.20 10.86 2.58
C ILE A 760 24.65 11.30 2.81
N LYS A 761 24.91 12.57 2.51
CA LYS A 761 26.23 13.19 2.65
C LYS A 761 26.50 13.58 4.09
N ASP A 762 27.77 13.49 4.49
CA ASP A 762 28.28 13.95 5.79
C ASP A 762 27.55 13.36 7.01
N VAL A 763 27.00 12.16 6.88
CA VAL A 763 26.45 11.37 8.00
C VAL A 763 27.25 10.08 8.10
N TYR A 764 27.96 9.95 9.21
CA TYR A 764 28.79 8.82 9.57
C TYR A 764 28.19 8.09 10.79
N PRO A 765 28.60 6.86 11.09
CA PRO A 765 28.11 6.10 12.23
C PRO A 765 28.36 6.76 13.59
N TRP A 766 29.33 7.66 13.69
CA TRP A 766 29.64 8.47 14.89
C TRP A 766 29.04 9.89 14.85
N GLY A 767 28.21 10.22 13.84
CA GLY A 767 27.63 11.55 13.66
C GLY A 767 28.16 12.27 12.42
N ARG A 768 28.17 13.61 12.43
CA ARG A 768 28.50 14.44 11.24
C ARG A 768 29.95 14.95 11.20
N GLN A 769 30.72 14.71 12.25
CA GLN A 769 32.08 15.24 12.36
C GLN A 769 33.05 14.49 11.42
N TRP A 770 33.91 15.23 10.72
CA TRP A 770 35.06 14.68 9.99
C TRP A 770 36.35 15.46 10.31
N PRO A 771 37.49 14.80 10.55
CA PRO A 771 37.66 13.35 10.73
C PRO A 771 36.94 12.84 12.00
N PRO A 772 36.74 11.52 12.16
CA PRO A 772 36.22 10.95 13.40
C PRO A 772 37.03 11.38 14.62
N ALA A 773 36.37 11.52 15.77
CA ALA A 773 37.07 11.74 17.05
C ALA A 773 37.91 10.50 17.42
N LYS A 774 39.01 10.70 18.14
CA LYS A 774 39.89 9.60 18.59
C LYS A 774 39.06 8.49 19.25
N GLY A 775 39.20 7.25 18.77
CA GLY A 775 38.46 6.09 19.29
C GLY A 775 36.97 6.05 18.93
N ALA A 776 36.53 6.71 17.84
CA ALA A 776 35.15 6.60 17.34
C ALA A 776 34.85 5.24 16.67
N GLY A 777 35.86 4.43 16.41
CA GLY A 777 35.76 3.11 15.79
C GLY A 777 37.15 2.61 15.36
N ASN A 778 37.22 1.50 14.65
CA ASN A 778 38.47 1.00 14.10
C ASN A 778 38.56 1.29 12.59
N TYR A 779 39.50 2.15 12.20
CA TYR A 779 39.67 2.68 10.85
C TYR A 779 41.16 2.73 10.47
N ALA A 780 41.50 3.40 9.36
CA ALA A 780 42.88 3.54 8.91
C ALA A 780 43.68 4.55 9.76
N GLU A 781 44.00 4.20 11.01
CA GLU A 781 44.80 5.01 11.95
C GLU A 781 46.17 5.45 11.36
N GLU A 782 46.63 6.65 11.73
CA GLU A 782 47.93 7.20 11.35
C GLU A 782 49.15 6.60 12.08
N ASP A 783 49.08 6.40 13.42
CA ASP A 783 50.26 6.09 14.24
C ASP A 783 50.67 4.61 14.23
N CYS A 784 49.74 3.69 14.43
CA CYS A 784 50.01 2.25 14.40
C CYS A 784 50.30 1.71 12.98
N ARG A 785 49.97 2.47 11.91
CA ARG A 785 50.15 2.07 10.50
C ARG A 785 51.46 2.49 9.85
N LYS A 786 52.37 3.18 10.54
CA LYS A 786 53.75 3.41 10.04
C LYS A 786 54.48 2.11 9.66
N LYS A 787 53.96 0.95 10.09
CA LYS A 787 54.46 -0.40 9.81
C LYS A 787 53.82 -1.09 8.58
N ILE A 788 52.75 -0.55 7.98
CA ILE A 788 52.05 -1.11 6.81
C ILE A 788 52.15 -0.10 5.66
N LYS A 789 53.14 -0.27 4.77
CA LYS A 789 53.46 0.74 3.74
C LYS A 789 52.49 0.73 2.55
N SER A 790 51.78 -0.38 2.34
CA SER A 790 50.86 -0.58 1.21
C SER A 790 49.47 0.04 1.38
N GLU A 791 49.13 0.54 2.57
CA GLU A 791 47.79 1.07 2.87
C GLU A 791 47.81 2.57 3.14
N LYS A 792 46.72 3.26 2.79
CA LYS A 792 46.55 4.69 3.10
C LYS A 792 46.19 4.89 4.57
N THR A 793 46.54 6.03 5.14
CA THR A 793 46.13 6.47 6.48
C THR A 793 45.11 7.59 6.40
N MET A 794 44.33 7.77 7.47
CA MET A 794 43.44 8.91 7.67
C MET A 794 44.16 9.95 8.52
N GLU A 795 44.42 11.11 7.94
CA GLU A 795 45.12 12.21 8.61
C GLU A 795 44.40 12.65 9.89
N GLY A 796 45.12 12.70 11.00
CA GLY A 796 44.61 13.16 12.29
C GLY A 796 43.75 12.14 13.05
N TYR A 797 43.73 10.86 12.64
CA TYR A 797 42.96 9.82 13.29
C TYR A 797 43.80 8.75 14.01
N ALA A 798 43.36 8.35 15.20
CA ALA A 798 43.92 7.25 15.98
C ALA A 798 42.84 6.50 16.79
N ASP A 799 42.96 5.18 16.87
CA ASP A 799 42.12 4.22 17.58
C ASP A 799 42.91 3.20 18.46
N GLY A 800 44.24 3.13 18.33
CA GLY A 800 45.16 2.27 19.05
C GLY A 800 45.52 0.96 18.33
N PHE A 801 45.03 0.71 17.11
CA PHE A 801 45.15 -0.59 16.44
C PHE A 801 45.70 -0.46 15.01
N ALA A 802 46.69 -1.30 14.67
CA ALA A 802 47.26 -1.32 13.31
C ALA A 802 46.33 -1.99 12.28
N VAL A 803 45.51 -2.92 12.75
CA VAL A 803 44.57 -3.76 12.00
C VAL A 803 43.29 -3.91 12.83
N THR A 804 42.58 -5.02 12.72
CA THR A 804 41.39 -5.33 13.54
C THR A 804 41.63 -5.14 15.03
N ALA A 805 40.59 -4.66 15.72
CA ALA A 805 40.50 -4.63 17.18
C ALA A 805 39.60 -5.77 17.68
N PRO A 806 39.69 -6.17 18.96
CA PRO A 806 38.66 -6.99 19.59
C PRO A 806 37.28 -6.32 19.43
N VAL A 807 36.25 -7.11 19.13
CA VAL A 807 34.88 -6.57 18.99
C VAL A 807 34.45 -5.85 20.26
N MET A 808 33.62 -4.82 20.14
CA MET A 808 33.15 -3.98 21.26
C MET A 808 34.27 -3.18 21.97
N SER A 809 35.45 -3.00 21.36
CA SER A 809 36.50 -2.12 21.89
C SER A 809 36.10 -0.64 21.88
N PHE A 810 35.09 -0.27 21.08
CA PHE A 810 34.59 1.09 20.94
C PHE A 810 33.15 1.21 21.47
N PRO A 811 32.71 2.43 21.84
CA PRO A 811 31.36 2.65 22.37
C PRO A 811 30.26 2.14 21.41
N PRO A 812 29.16 1.58 21.94
CA PRO A 812 28.01 1.22 21.12
C PRO A 812 27.22 2.45 20.69
N ASN A 813 26.38 2.29 19.67
CA ASN A 813 25.31 3.25 19.39
C ASN A 813 24.19 3.18 20.45
N GLU A 814 23.16 4.02 20.31
CA GLU A 814 22.01 4.08 21.23
C GLU A 814 21.24 2.76 21.37
N LEU A 815 21.39 1.83 20.41
CA LEU A 815 20.75 0.51 20.42
C LEU A 815 21.61 -0.55 21.13
N GLY A 816 22.81 -0.20 21.60
CA GLY A 816 23.75 -1.16 22.18
C GLY A 816 24.52 -1.97 21.12
N ILE A 817 24.59 -1.50 19.88
CA ILE A 817 25.28 -2.16 18.77
C ILE A 817 26.64 -1.49 18.55
N HIS A 818 27.70 -2.30 18.55
CA HIS A 818 29.07 -1.89 18.34
C HIS A 818 29.49 -2.04 16.86
N ASP A 819 30.55 -1.33 16.49
CA ASP A 819 31.35 -1.58 15.29
C ASP A 819 30.59 -1.41 13.94
N LEU A 820 29.39 -0.79 13.93
CA LEU A 820 28.62 -0.55 12.68
C LEU A 820 29.35 0.37 11.68
N GLY A 821 30.34 1.13 12.15
CA GLY A 821 31.14 1.96 11.27
C GLY A 821 32.42 1.33 10.81
N GLY A 822 33.02 0.39 11.54
CA GLY A 822 34.34 -0.13 11.25
C GLY A 822 34.76 -1.23 12.20
N ASN A 823 36.04 -1.58 12.11
CA ASN A 823 36.66 -2.90 12.31
C ASN A 823 36.67 -3.71 11.00
N VAL A 824 35.57 -4.30 10.52
CA VAL A 824 35.51 -4.95 9.19
C VAL A 824 34.27 -4.58 8.38
N TRP A 825 34.39 -4.67 7.05
CA TRP A 825 33.25 -4.55 6.14
C TRP A 825 32.34 -5.77 6.32
N GLU A 826 31.03 -5.55 6.43
CA GLU A 826 30.11 -6.63 6.79
C GLU A 826 29.10 -6.95 5.69
N TRP A 827 28.97 -8.24 5.40
CA TRP A 827 28.02 -8.75 4.42
C TRP A 827 26.57 -8.55 4.85
N CYS A 828 25.76 -8.02 3.92
CA CYS A 828 24.30 -7.99 4.03
C CYS A 828 23.64 -9.01 3.08
N GLU A 829 22.39 -9.36 3.37
CA GLU A 829 21.61 -10.36 2.63
C GLU A 829 21.30 -9.91 1.19
N ASP A 830 21.08 -8.61 0.97
CA ASP A 830 20.56 -8.07 -0.28
C ASP A 830 21.57 -8.07 -1.43
N TRP A 831 21.01 -8.02 -2.64
CA TRP A 831 21.77 -7.73 -3.85
C TRP A 831 21.99 -6.23 -3.98
N PHE A 832 23.21 -5.82 -4.32
CA PHE A 832 23.54 -4.43 -4.60
C PHE A 832 22.86 -3.91 -5.87
N ASN A 833 22.79 -4.74 -6.91
CA ASN A 833 22.27 -4.38 -8.22
C ASN A 833 21.10 -5.27 -8.67
N ALA A 834 20.29 -4.73 -9.57
CA ALA A 834 19.10 -5.42 -10.06
C ALA A 834 19.44 -6.70 -10.86
N GLU A 835 20.63 -6.78 -11.44
CA GLU A 835 21.15 -7.95 -12.15
C GLU A 835 21.50 -9.11 -11.21
N LYS A 836 21.52 -8.90 -9.89
CA LYS A 836 21.88 -9.89 -8.88
C LYS A 836 23.27 -10.50 -9.14
N LYS A 837 24.24 -9.63 -9.45
CA LYS A 837 25.65 -10.02 -9.65
C LYS A 837 26.53 -9.68 -8.45
N LEU A 838 26.14 -8.67 -7.69
CA LEU A 838 26.91 -8.13 -6.59
C LEU A 838 26.02 -8.10 -5.34
N HIS A 839 26.56 -8.53 -4.21
CA HIS A 839 26.03 -8.31 -2.87
C HIS A 839 26.60 -7.03 -2.27
N ILE A 840 26.14 -6.72 -1.06
CA ILE A 840 26.43 -5.48 -0.36
C ILE A 840 27.32 -5.75 0.84
N LEU A 841 28.39 -4.96 0.95
CA LEU A 841 29.10 -4.71 2.19
C LEU A 841 28.64 -3.38 2.78
N ARG A 842 28.37 -3.34 4.09
CA ARG A 842 28.06 -2.13 4.85
C ARG A 842 29.13 -1.88 5.92
N GLY A 843 29.09 -0.68 6.51
CA GLY A 843 30.06 -0.21 7.49
C GLY A 843 31.30 0.36 6.81
N ALA A 844 32.47 0.02 7.35
CA ALA A 844 33.78 0.28 6.78
C ALA A 844 34.76 -0.71 7.41
N SER A 845 36.07 -0.46 7.38
CA SER A 845 37.02 -1.36 8.02
C SER A 845 38.21 -0.62 8.59
N TRP A 846 39.05 -1.35 9.32
CA TRP A 846 40.41 -0.95 9.69
C TRP A 846 41.19 -0.39 8.48
N GLY A 847 40.86 -0.78 7.25
CA GLY A 847 41.42 -0.31 5.97
C GLY A 847 40.92 1.03 5.44
N SER A 848 39.83 1.58 5.97
CA SER A 848 39.11 2.70 5.34
C SER A 848 39.63 4.06 5.80
N SER A 849 40.13 4.87 4.86
CA SER A 849 40.69 6.21 5.13
C SER A 849 39.97 7.37 4.43
N ALA A 850 39.08 7.10 3.49
CA ALA A 850 38.39 8.11 2.69
C ALA A 850 36.97 8.39 3.22
N ARG A 851 36.49 9.63 3.03
CA ARG A 851 35.15 10.08 3.48
C ARG A 851 34.01 9.21 2.98
N GLU A 852 33.98 8.97 1.67
CA GLU A 852 32.81 8.36 1.02
C GLU A 852 32.54 6.92 1.49
N PRO A 853 33.53 6.02 1.58
CA PRO A 853 33.32 4.68 2.13
C PRO A 853 32.89 4.65 3.61
N LEU A 854 33.06 5.74 4.35
CA LEU A 854 32.71 5.82 5.77
C LEU A 854 31.30 6.36 6.03
N LEU A 855 30.59 6.81 4.99
CA LEU A 855 29.21 7.29 5.14
C LEU A 855 28.31 6.14 5.60
N SER A 856 27.38 6.42 6.52
CA SER A 856 26.37 5.44 6.97
C SER A 856 25.51 4.91 5.81
N SER A 857 25.39 5.71 4.73
CA SER A 857 24.65 5.38 3.52
C SER A 857 25.51 4.73 2.42
N PHE A 858 26.81 4.49 2.63
CA PHE A 858 27.64 3.82 1.65
C PHE A 858 27.32 2.33 1.57
N ARG A 859 27.23 1.81 0.34
CA ARG A 859 27.13 0.38 0.02
C ARG A 859 28.34 -0.02 -0.81
N GLY A 860 29.16 -0.94 -0.31
CA GLY A 860 30.31 -1.51 -1.01
C GLY A 860 29.89 -2.72 -1.86
N PRO A 861 29.77 -2.60 -3.20
CA PRO A 861 29.35 -3.70 -4.04
C PRO A 861 30.45 -4.76 -4.20
N GLN A 862 30.10 -6.04 -4.06
CA GLN A 862 31.08 -7.12 -4.19
C GLN A 862 30.46 -8.47 -4.62
N THR A 863 31.22 -9.33 -5.31
CA THR A 863 30.75 -10.69 -5.69
C THR A 863 30.65 -11.61 -4.46
N ALA A 864 29.70 -12.56 -4.50
CA ALA A 864 29.40 -13.44 -3.36
C ALA A 864 30.60 -14.27 -2.88
N ASP A 865 31.48 -14.67 -3.81
CA ASP A 865 32.66 -15.50 -3.60
C ASP A 865 33.90 -14.73 -3.12
N ARG A 866 33.83 -13.40 -3.08
CA ARG A 866 34.98 -12.57 -2.71
C ARG A 866 35.35 -12.79 -1.26
N ARG A 867 36.57 -13.28 -1.05
CA ARG A 867 37.27 -13.23 0.26
C ARG A 867 38.26 -12.09 0.26
N TRP A 868 38.22 -11.26 1.30
CA TRP A 868 39.17 -10.18 1.49
C TRP A 868 39.48 -9.96 2.96
N ARG A 869 40.72 -9.57 3.26
CA ARG A 869 41.25 -9.36 4.62
C ARG A 869 40.49 -8.35 5.48
N CYS A 870 39.59 -7.57 4.88
CA CYS A 870 38.75 -6.60 5.56
C CYS A 870 37.26 -6.99 5.56
N ASN A 871 36.89 -8.16 5.04
CA ASN A 871 35.49 -8.62 5.00
C ASN A 871 35.20 -9.57 6.17
N GLY A 872 34.14 -9.26 6.91
CA GLY A 872 33.50 -10.07 7.94
C GLY A 872 31.99 -10.03 7.80
N PHE A 873 31.27 -10.29 8.90
CA PHE A 873 29.81 -10.22 8.96
C PHE A 873 29.29 -10.28 10.39
N ARG A 874 28.03 -9.87 10.57
CA ARG A 874 27.23 -10.15 11.77
C ARG A 874 25.95 -10.88 11.40
N CYS A 875 25.36 -11.53 12.39
CA CYS A 875 24.10 -12.24 12.23
C CYS A 875 22.93 -11.42 12.79
N VAL A 876 21.74 -11.68 12.26
CA VAL A 876 20.47 -11.34 12.92
C VAL A 876 19.72 -12.62 13.25
N LEU A 877 18.97 -12.59 14.33
CA LEU A 877 17.99 -13.61 14.69
C LEU A 877 16.62 -13.14 14.20
N VAL A 878 16.00 -13.93 13.33
CA VAL A 878 14.63 -13.70 12.87
C VAL A 878 13.69 -14.10 13.99
N MET A 879 12.79 -13.20 14.34
CA MET A 879 11.77 -13.47 15.35
C MET A 879 10.65 -14.25 14.68
N GLU A 880 10.38 -15.45 15.17
CA GLU A 880 9.19 -16.19 14.76
C GLU A 880 7.95 -15.48 15.35
N PRO A 881 6.86 -15.33 14.58
CA PRO A 881 5.67 -14.60 15.01
C PRO A 881 4.99 -15.14 16.26
#